data_AF-A0AAI8YJ06-F1
#
_entry.id   AF-A0AAI8YJ06-F1
#
_cell.length_a   1.000
_cell.length_b   1.000
_cell.length_c   1.000
_cell.angle_alpha   90.00
_cell.angle_beta   90.00
_cell.angle_gamma   90.00
#
_symmetry.space_group_name_H-M   'P 1'
#
loop_
_entity.id
_entity.type
_entity.pdbx_description
1 polymer ?
#
loop_
_entity_poly.entity_id
_entity_poly.type
_entity_poly.pdbx_seq_one_letter_code
_entity_poly.pdbx_strand_id
1 'polypeptide(L)'
;MAGLTKKYADATDPELLRANSFVRDFSSRRLGIQYNGIRVFYRRHADAELLPHDPPLPLIVLVHGLGGSVAQFEPLLASLIKRASCLAIDFPGCGRSQFSPTSWDAYTTDALTDLLETAIDAYAEPEQGVIFIGHSMGTAIAARMANSSAKNALSRNVKALVGICPVSGPPPDAKAQKFRQLLYVPDFLFNLFRAWDRLGGPESPSVKRYVGPDATPELIKLQTEFNYQSRTPVFRRMAWGALPTLSEGQATGGLFGEPTWDGLNVPVCLIGGNDDVVTEPEEVEKIRQILNPEDEIALFDGSILSQANALPHGTEDASPSTPPAAAAPIGPTNKGKGVAITPKHRKDLAHKEPLTIIPEQPHEGSSATGDQQEPDVDDAVYIPELELSSSSDSGELRVEDSSTASGQQKSAKGKGKEPAAPLPDIPEQPTAPVKVIRTHYLKAGHALLYDPRQVRTVAGYIGEFMEQRVTGRLSRTWQEQYLIRTGKREGKWDVKNLQKWMGVQAVSHPIGGIFRAMKTLREVDERHCPSEFARQWGTEIKDVIDISHTKPVYNYHNFGEDHGRIVYHKLATESKKPPTDGNIASFIQLVDELREKQMKRRAKEDFWGPKPVIGVHCHYGFNRTGYLIVCYLVERCNYKLSDAIDEFAEERPTGIHHIDFIDSLNVRYSSVGVSSF
;
A
#
# COMPACT_ATOMS: atom_id res chain seq x y z
N MET A 1 7.19 -19.63 26.40
CA MET A 1 6.40 -18.62 25.64
C MET A 1 7.26 -17.50 25.05
N ALA A 2 7.75 -16.52 25.80
CA ALA A 2 8.37 -15.31 25.21
C ALA A 2 9.49 -15.54 24.16
N GLY A 3 10.37 -16.52 24.38
CA GLY A 3 11.40 -16.91 23.40
C GLY A 3 10.84 -17.53 22.11
N LEU A 4 9.74 -18.29 22.20
CA LEU A 4 9.03 -18.84 21.02
C LEU A 4 8.42 -17.71 20.20
N THR A 5 7.75 -16.74 20.84
CA THR A 5 7.15 -15.59 20.12
C THR A 5 8.19 -14.71 19.44
N LYS A 6 9.38 -14.53 20.02
CA LYS A 6 10.46 -13.80 19.33
C LYS A 6 10.99 -14.62 18.14
N LYS A 7 11.31 -15.91 18.34
CA LYS A 7 11.76 -16.81 17.27
C LYS A 7 10.78 -16.88 16.10
N TYR A 8 9.48 -16.80 16.37
CA TYR A 8 8.44 -16.75 15.34
C TYR A 8 8.48 -15.43 14.55
N ALA A 9 8.54 -14.28 15.23
CA ALA A 9 8.66 -12.98 14.59
C ALA A 9 9.97 -12.82 13.79
N ASP A 10 11.08 -13.40 14.26
CA ASP A 10 12.35 -13.47 13.52
C ASP A 10 12.26 -14.37 12.26
N ALA A 11 11.49 -15.46 12.31
CA ALA A 11 11.33 -16.40 11.20
C ALA A 11 10.35 -15.93 10.11
N THR A 12 9.40 -15.06 10.45
CA THR A 12 8.39 -14.51 9.51
C THR A 12 8.65 -13.06 9.12
N ASP A 13 9.84 -12.50 9.36
CA ASP A 13 10.12 -11.09 9.08
C ASP A 13 10.35 -10.83 7.58
N PRO A 14 9.57 -9.93 6.93
CA PRO A 14 9.69 -9.66 5.50
C PRO A 14 11.08 -9.15 5.09
N GLU A 15 11.49 -9.40 3.84
CA GLU A 15 12.80 -9.00 3.32
C GLU A 15 13.04 -7.48 3.37
N LEU A 16 12.08 -6.67 2.92
CA LEU A 16 12.15 -5.21 2.97
C LEU A 16 12.47 -4.73 4.39
N LEU A 17 11.88 -5.36 5.40
CA LEU A 17 12.13 -5.02 6.79
C LEU A 17 13.44 -5.59 7.31
N ARG A 18 13.80 -6.85 6.99
CA ARG A 18 15.10 -7.44 7.37
C ARG A 18 16.29 -6.62 6.86
N ALA A 19 16.20 -6.09 5.64
CA ALA A 19 17.26 -5.28 5.01
C ALA A 19 17.30 -3.81 5.48
N ASN A 20 16.26 -3.31 6.16
CA ASN A 20 16.15 -1.89 6.57
C ASN A 20 15.73 -1.72 8.05
N SER A 21 15.83 -2.78 8.85
CA SER A 21 15.61 -2.75 10.30
C SER A 21 16.91 -3.00 11.05
N PHE A 22 17.11 -2.25 12.12
CA PHE A 22 18.19 -2.45 13.08
C PHE A 22 17.65 -2.35 14.51
N VAL A 23 18.46 -2.74 15.48
CA VAL A 23 18.11 -2.72 16.90
C VAL A 23 18.92 -1.63 17.60
N ARG A 24 18.25 -0.78 18.38
CA ARG A 24 18.87 0.30 19.18
C ARG A 24 18.25 0.40 20.56
N ASP A 25 19.03 0.97 21.47
CA ASP A 25 18.56 1.39 22.79
C ASP A 25 18.20 2.89 22.74
N PHE A 26 17.18 3.28 23.51
CA PHE A 26 16.71 4.67 23.63
C PHE A 26 16.52 5.08 25.09
N SER A 27 17.03 6.25 25.44
CA SER A 27 16.70 6.95 26.69
C SER A 27 15.62 8.00 26.39
N SER A 28 14.38 7.80 26.84
CA SER A 28 13.27 8.68 26.44
C SER A 28 13.42 10.09 27.01
N ARG A 29 13.15 11.11 26.18
CA ARG A 29 13.61 12.48 26.40
C ARG A 29 12.97 13.21 27.59
N ARG A 30 11.66 13.01 27.85
CA ARG A 30 10.93 13.63 28.97
C ARG A 30 10.93 12.79 30.23
N LEU A 31 10.77 11.48 30.08
CA LEU A 31 10.55 10.55 31.20
C LEU A 31 11.83 9.80 31.64
N GLY A 32 12.92 9.89 30.88
CA GLY A 32 14.21 9.27 31.22
C GLY A 32 14.21 7.73 31.16
N ILE A 33 13.18 7.12 30.57
CA ILE A 33 12.98 5.66 30.59
C ILE A 33 13.96 5.01 29.60
N GLN A 34 14.71 4.03 30.09
CA GLN A 34 15.64 3.24 29.28
C GLN A 34 14.92 2.09 28.60
N TYR A 35 14.80 2.17 27.27
CA TYR A 35 14.20 1.18 26.40
C TYR A 35 15.28 0.45 25.62
N ASN A 36 15.57 -0.79 26.01
CA ASN A 36 16.65 -1.57 25.42
C ASN A 36 16.11 -2.49 24.32
N GLY A 37 16.87 -2.66 23.25
CA GLY A 37 16.60 -3.60 22.17
C GLY A 37 15.35 -3.26 21.34
N ILE A 38 15.08 -1.98 21.10
CA ILE A 38 13.99 -1.52 20.25
C ILE A 38 14.38 -1.71 18.78
N ARG A 39 13.55 -2.42 18.02
CA ARG A 39 13.67 -2.47 16.57
C ARG A 39 13.13 -1.18 15.97
N VAL A 40 13.94 -0.60 15.10
CA VAL A 40 13.63 0.55 14.27
C VAL A 40 13.77 0.11 12.82
N PHE A 41 12.73 0.32 12.02
CA PHE A 41 12.84 0.36 10.56
C PHE A 41 13.12 1.80 10.15
N TYR A 42 14.21 2.03 9.41
CA TYR A 42 14.46 3.31 8.77
C TYR A 42 15.00 3.10 7.37
N ARG A 43 14.30 3.66 6.37
CA ARG A 43 14.76 3.70 4.99
C ARG A 43 14.72 5.13 4.50
N ARG A 44 15.89 5.74 4.32
CA ARG A 44 16.05 7.05 3.69
C ARG A 44 15.63 6.97 2.22
N HIS A 45 15.05 8.04 1.68
CA HIS A 45 14.64 8.08 0.27
C HIS A 45 15.87 7.96 -0.66
N ALA A 46 15.74 7.14 -1.70
CA ALA A 46 16.87 6.81 -2.58
C ALA A 46 17.38 7.99 -3.42
N ASP A 47 16.58 9.04 -3.60
CA ASP A 47 16.94 10.25 -4.32
C ASP A 47 16.98 11.50 -3.40
N ALA A 48 17.09 11.33 -2.08
CA ALA A 48 17.04 12.43 -1.10
C ALA A 48 18.00 13.60 -1.44
N GLU A 49 19.27 13.30 -1.71
CA GLU A 49 20.30 14.28 -2.10
C GLU A 49 20.06 14.91 -3.49
N LEU A 50 19.23 14.28 -4.32
CA LEU A 50 18.98 14.69 -5.69
C LEU A 50 17.70 15.52 -5.83
N LEU A 51 16.72 15.38 -4.93
CA LEU A 51 15.52 16.21 -4.90
C LEU A 51 15.80 17.59 -4.25
N PRO A 52 14.85 18.55 -4.27
CA PRO A 52 15.01 19.79 -3.51
C PRO A 52 15.03 19.49 -2.01
N HIS A 53 16.09 19.95 -1.35
CA HIS A 53 16.35 19.73 0.08
C HIS A 53 15.94 20.93 0.96
N ASP A 54 15.48 22.02 0.35
CA ASP A 54 15.01 23.23 1.05
C ASP A 54 13.49 23.42 0.86
N PRO A 55 12.67 23.22 1.91
CA PRO A 55 12.93 22.36 3.06
C PRO A 55 12.96 20.86 2.66
N PRO A 56 13.50 19.95 3.50
CA PRO A 56 13.61 18.52 3.17
C PRO A 56 12.24 17.84 3.02
N LEU A 57 12.12 16.82 2.16
CA LEU A 57 10.89 16.03 2.03
C LEU A 57 10.42 15.51 3.40
N PRO A 58 9.11 15.55 3.73
CA PRO A 58 8.63 15.09 5.03
C PRO A 58 8.94 13.61 5.31
N LEU A 59 9.35 13.33 6.55
CA LEU A 59 9.55 11.98 7.06
C LEU A 59 8.18 11.32 7.29
N ILE A 60 7.96 10.16 6.66
CA ILE A 60 6.75 9.35 6.89
C ILE A 60 7.00 8.47 8.12
N VAL A 61 6.21 8.64 9.17
CA VAL A 61 6.33 7.91 10.44
C VAL A 61 5.12 6.99 10.64
N LEU A 62 5.36 5.68 10.71
CA LEU A 62 4.31 4.67 10.80
C LEU A 62 4.17 4.15 12.25
N VAL A 63 2.94 4.13 12.77
CA VAL A 63 2.65 3.89 14.20
C VAL A 63 1.66 2.73 14.35
N HIS A 64 2.12 1.60 14.90
CA HIS A 64 1.32 0.38 14.97
C HIS A 64 0.34 0.33 16.15
N GLY A 65 -0.71 -0.48 15.99
CA GLY A 65 -1.78 -0.68 16.97
C GLY A 65 -1.38 -1.50 18.20
N LEU A 66 -2.37 -1.69 19.08
CA LEU A 66 -2.25 -2.45 20.33
C LEU A 66 -1.84 -3.91 20.08
N GLY A 67 -0.62 -4.27 20.51
CA GLY A 67 -0.08 -5.63 20.35
C GLY A 67 0.26 -6.02 18.91
N GLY A 68 0.34 -5.04 18.00
CA GLY A 68 0.79 -5.17 16.61
C GLY A 68 2.30 -5.11 16.42
N SER A 69 2.76 -4.80 15.21
CA SER A 69 4.17 -4.62 14.86
C SER A 69 4.37 -3.83 13.56
N VAL A 70 5.60 -3.39 13.26
CA VAL A 70 5.98 -2.76 11.98
C VAL A 70 5.71 -3.68 10.78
N ALA A 71 5.73 -5.01 10.98
CA ALA A 71 5.46 -5.98 9.91
C ALA A 71 4.04 -5.89 9.33
N GLN A 72 3.08 -5.30 10.06
CA GLN A 72 1.74 -5.03 9.54
C GLN A 72 1.71 -3.92 8.47
N PHE A 73 2.72 -3.05 8.41
CA PHE A 73 2.80 -1.98 7.41
C PHE A 73 3.60 -2.35 6.15
N GLU A 74 4.19 -3.54 6.07
CA GLU A 74 5.14 -3.87 5.00
C GLU A 74 4.60 -3.71 3.57
N PRO A 75 3.37 -4.17 3.24
CA PRO A 75 2.88 -4.06 1.87
C PRO A 75 2.50 -2.63 1.47
N LEU A 76 2.28 -1.73 2.45
CA LEU A 76 2.18 -0.27 2.27
C LEU A 76 3.57 0.36 2.12
N LEU A 77 4.55 -0.03 2.94
CA LEU A 77 5.93 0.47 2.88
C LEU A 77 6.53 0.26 1.49
N ALA A 78 6.21 -0.85 0.82
CA ALA A 78 6.60 -1.13 -0.56
C ALA A 78 6.18 -0.03 -1.57
N SER A 79 5.15 0.78 -1.30
CA SER A 79 4.79 1.98 -2.07
C SER A 79 5.31 3.28 -1.42
N LEU A 80 5.25 3.41 -0.09
CA LEU A 80 5.61 4.65 0.63
C LEU A 80 7.10 5.02 0.53
N ILE A 81 8.01 4.04 0.62
CA ILE A 81 9.48 4.25 0.54
C ILE A 81 9.94 4.83 -0.81
N LYS A 82 9.07 4.83 -1.81
CA LYS A 82 9.31 5.40 -3.14
C LYS A 82 8.99 6.90 -3.19
N ARG A 83 8.29 7.44 -2.19
CA ARG A 83 7.82 8.85 -2.12
C ARG A 83 8.64 9.71 -1.14
N ALA A 84 9.02 9.17 0.02
CA ALA A 84 9.89 9.85 0.98
C ALA A 84 10.64 8.86 1.89
N SER A 85 11.49 9.39 2.77
CA SER A 85 12.10 8.61 3.86
C SER A 85 10.99 8.08 4.78
N CYS A 86 11.13 6.83 5.23
CA CYS A 86 10.15 6.18 6.11
C CYS A 86 10.81 5.68 7.40
N LEU A 87 10.16 5.95 8.54
CA LEU A 87 10.55 5.53 9.88
C LEU A 87 9.41 4.77 10.56
N ALA A 88 9.70 3.68 11.25
CA ALA A 88 8.76 2.99 12.14
C ALA A 88 9.51 2.29 13.27
N ILE A 89 8.87 2.11 14.43
CA ILE A 89 9.42 1.32 15.54
C ILE A 89 8.46 0.20 15.94
N ASP A 90 9.01 -0.96 16.30
CA ASP A 90 8.26 -1.94 17.10
C ASP A 90 8.28 -1.42 18.54
N PHE A 91 7.13 -1.06 19.12
CA PHE A 91 7.03 -0.64 20.52
C PHE A 91 7.63 -1.70 21.47
N PRO A 92 8.02 -1.35 22.72
CA PRO A 92 8.72 -2.26 23.61
C PRO A 92 8.03 -3.62 23.74
N GLY A 93 8.80 -4.70 23.52
CA GLY A 93 8.30 -6.07 23.50
C GLY A 93 7.32 -6.46 22.37
N CYS A 94 6.93 -5.55 21.47
CA CYS A 94 6.16 -5.86 20.26
C CYS A 94 7.09 -6.39 19.15
N GLY A 95 6.51 -7.01 18.12
CA GLY A 95 7.24 -7.55 16.96
C GLY A 95 8.55 -8.24 17.33
N ARG A 96 9.69 -7.68 16.87
CA ARG A 96 11.05 -8.17 17.15
C ARG A 96 11.74 -7.43 18.31
N SER A 97 11.17 -6.33 18.80
CA SER A 97 11.69 -5.58 19.97
C SER A 97 11.81 -6.44 21.22
N GLN A 98 12.85 -6.16 22.00
CA GLN A 98 13.05 -6.72 23.33
C GLN A 98 11.98 -6.19 24.29
N PHE A 99 11.54 -7.05 25.21
CA PHE A 99 10.59 -6.69 26.26
C PHE A 99 11.35 -6.06 27.44
N SER A 100 11.85 -4.84 27.25
CA SER A 100 12.57 -4.06 28.26
C SER A 100 12.24 -2.57 28.12
N PRO A 101 11.93 -1.85 29.21
CA PRO A 101 11.80 -2.34 30.58
C PRO A 101 10.47 -3.10 30.77
N THR A 102 10.22 -3.64 31.96
CA THR A 102 9.02 -4.45 32.28
C THR A 102 8.11 -3.83 33.35
N SER A 103 8.37 -2.58 33.76
CA SER A 103 7.41 -1.74 34.49
C SER A 103 6.13 -1.53 33.67
N TRP A 104 5.04 -1.08 34.30
CA TRP A 104 3.80 -0.77 33.58
C TRP A 104 3.81 0.67 33.03
N ASP A 105 4.51 1.57 33.72
CA ASP A 105 4.56 3.01 33.43
C ASP A 105 5.20 3.29 32.06
N ALA A 106 6.19 2.47 31.68
CA ALA A 106 6.86 2.47 30.37
C ALA A 106 5.98 2.00 29.19
N TYR A 107 4.69 1.75 29.43
CA TYR A 107 3.70 1.38 28.42
C TYR A 107 2.44 2.25 28.50
N THR A 108 2.47 3.32 29.31
CA THR A 108 1.49 4.41 29.25
C THR A 108 1.57 5.10 27.89
N THR A 109 0.46 5.68 27.43
CA THR A 109 0.44 6.44 26.18
C THR A 109 1.52 7.52 26.15
N ASP A 110 1.76 8.25 27.25
CA ASP A 110 2.79 9.28 27.33
C ASP A 110 4.21 8.71 27.24
N ALA A 111 4.50 7.56 27.85
CA ALA A 111 5.80 6.91 27.78
C ALA A 111 6.12 6.31 26.39
N LEU A 112 5.10 5.78 25.70
CA LEU A 112 5.21 5.34 24.31
C LEU A 112 5.35 6.52 23.35
N THR A 113 4.68 7.64 23.64
CA THR A 113 4.78 8.89 22.86
C THR A 113 6.16 9.54 23.04
N ASP A 114 6.71 9.57 24.25
CA ASP A 114 8.07 10.06 24.55
C ASP A 114 9.16 9.21 23.88
N LEU A 115 8.99 7.88 23.86
CA LEU A 115 9.86 6.98 23.08
C LEU A 115 9.76 7.26 21.57
N LEU A 116 8.57 7.42 21.02
CA LEU A 116 8.38 7.68 19.59
C LEU A 116 8.94 9.06 19.18
N GLU A 117 8.77 10.09 20.00
CA GLU A 117 9.37 11.42 19.78
C GLU A 117 10.91 11.33 19.82
N THR A 118 11.47 10.61 20.79
CA THR A 118 12.91 10.35 20.91
C THR A 118 13.45 9.55 19.71
N ALA A 119 12.65 8.65 19.14
CA ALA A 119 13.01 7.94 17.92
C ALA A 119 12.96 8.85 16.68
N ILE A 120 11.97 9.75 16.57
CA ILE A 120 11.89 10.73 15.47
C ILE A 120 13.06 11.71 15.53
N ASP A 121 13.37 12.27 16.71
CA ASP A 121 14.54 13.14 16.95
C ASP A 121 15.88 12.49 16.53
N ALA A 122 15.96 11.16 16.51
CA ALA A 122 17.18 10.41 16.15
C ALA A 122 17.30 10.07 14.65
N TYR A 123 16.29 10.38 13.83
CA TYR A 123 16.25 10.05 12.39
C TYR A 123 15.75 11.16 11.47
N ALA A 124 15.04 12.16 12.00
CA ALA A 124 14.62 13.33 11.24
C ALA A 124 15.82 14.23 10.91
N GLU A 125 15.85 14.73 9.68
CA GLU A 125 16.79 15.76 9.25
C GLU A 125 16.35 17.13 9.84
N PRO A 126 17.26 18.10 10.02
CA PRO A 126 16.90 19.43 10.54
C PRO A 126 15.75 20.07 9.75
N GLU A 127 14.78 20.65 10.46
CA GLU A 127 13.57 21.28 9.92
C GLU A 127 12.64 20.36 9.09
N GLN A 128 12.94 19.06 9.00
CA GLN A 128 12.13 18.08 8.28
C GLN A 128 10.72 17.97 8.88
N GLY A 129 9.71 18.08 8.01
CA GLY A 129 8.32 17.85 8.40
C GLY A 129 8.03 16.38 8.68
N VAL A 130 6.99 16.09 9.46
CA VAL A 130 6.55 14.71 9.76
C VAL A 130 5.15 14.46 9.19
N ILE A 131 4.95 13.31 8.55
CA ILE A 131 3.62 12.79 8.18
C ILE A 131 3.40 11.52 8.98
N PHE A 132 2.36 11.47 9.82
CA PHE A 132 2.03 10.26 10.57
C PHE A 132 1.09 9.34 9.77
N ILE A 133 1.33 8.02 9.85
CA ILE A 133 0.40 6.98 9.39
C ILE A 133 0.18 6.01 10.56
N GLY A 134 -0.94 6.18 11.27
CA GLY A 134 -1.33 5.32 12.39
C GLY A 134 -2.26 4.19 11.97
N HIS A 135 -2.21 3.07 12.69
CA HIS A 135 -3.25 2.03 12.65
C HIS A 135 -3.83 1.77 14.04
N SER A 136 -5.16 1.62 14.15
CA SER A 136 -5.82 1.27 15.41
C SER A 136 -5.43 2.25 16.53
N MET A 137 -5.03 1.75 17.70
CA MET A 137 -4.45 2.53 18.81
C MET A 137 -3.36 3.53 18.38
N GLY A 138 -2.56 3.20 17.35
CA GLY A 138 -1.50 4.06 16.83
C GLY A 138 -2.01 5.37 16.22
N THR A 139 -3.29 5.42 15.82
CA THR A 139 -3.94 6.65 15.32
C THR A 139 -4.10 7.70 16.42
N ALA A 140 -4.49 7.31 17.64
CA ALA A 140 -4.58 8.22 18.78
C ALA A 140 -3.20 8.70 19.26
N ILE A 141 -2.17 7.84 19.21
CA ILE A 141 -0.78 8.26 19.49
C ILE A 141 -0.32 9.31 18.46
N ALA A 142 -0.50 9.02 17.17
CA ALA A 142 -0.19 9.96 16.09
C ALA A 142 -0.96 11.29 16.25
N ALA A 143 -2.26 11.24 16.57
CA ALA A 143 -3.08 12.42 16.78
C ALA A 143 -2.61 13.22 18.01
N ARG A 144 -2.27 12.58 19.13
CA ARG A 144 -1.68 13.22 20.32
C ARG A 144 -0.36 13.95 20.01
N MET A 145 0.44 13.43 19.09
CA MET A 145 1.68 14.08 18.61
C MET A 145 1.41 15.23 17.63
N ALA A 146 0.43 15.07 16.75
CA ALA A 146 0.00 16.08 15.77
C ALA A 146 -0.85 17.22 16.37
N ASN A 147 -1.37 17.03 17.59
CA ASN A 147 -2.23 17.99 18.27
C ASN A 147 -1.47 19.28 18.61
N SER A 148 -1.96 20.40 18.10
CA SER A 148 -1.33 21.72 18.26
C SER A 148 -1.58 22.39 19.62
N SER A 149 -2.55 21.88 20.39
CA SER A 149 -2.82 22.30 21.78
C SER A 149 -1.96 21.54 22.79
N ALA A 150 -1.52 20.32 22.45
CA ALA A 150 -0.57 19.56 23.25
C ALA A 150 0.80 20.24 23.26
N LYS A 151 1.41 20.39 24.44
CA LYS A 151 2.67 21.14 24.65
C LYS A 151 3.94 20.40 24.19
N ASN A 152 3.84 19.56 23.16
CA ASN A 152 4.98 18.88 22.55
C ASN A 152 5.67 19.80 21.52
N ALA A 153 6.96 19.55 21.23
CA ALA A 153 7.71 20.35 20.26
C ALA A 153 7.40 19.96 18.81
N LEU A 154 7.01 18.70 18.59
CA LEU A 154 6.90 18.08 17.27
C LEU A 154 5.67 18.52 16.48
N SER A 155 4.56 18.88 17.14
CA SER A 155 3.27 19.26 16.54
C SER A 155 3.40 20.34 15.46
N ARG A 156 4.28 21.33 15.66
CA ARG A 156 4.61 22.41 14.70
C ARG A 156 5.26 21.89 13.41
N ASN A 157 5.93 20.75 13.49
CA ASN A 157 6.60 20.11 12.36
C ASN A 157 5.75 19.00 11.71
N VAL A 158 4.63 18.59 12.31
CA VAL A 158 3.68 17.67 11.66
C VAL A 158 2.99 18.38 10.49
N LYS A 159 2.89 17.69 9.36
CA LYS A 159 2.36 18.21 8.09
C LYS A 159 1.05 17.53 7.66
N ALA A 160 0.80 16.30 8.10
CA ALA A 160 -0.49 15.60 7.98
C ALA A 160 -0.56 14.37 8.87
N LEU A 161 -1.76 13.83 9.03
CA LEU A 161 -2.03 12.54 9.67
C LEU A 161 -2.91 11.64 8.78
N VAL A 162 -2.56 10.36 8.71
CA VAL A 162 -3.43 9.29 8.20
C VAL A 162 -3.81 8.37 9.37
N GLY A 163 -5.11 8.14 9.55
CA GLY A 163 -5.66 7.21 10.53
C GLY A 163 -6.34 6.02 9.87
N ILE A 164 -5.74 4.84 9.94
CA ILE A 164 -6.30 3.58 9.43
C ILE A 164 -6.97 2.82 10.57
N CYS A 165 -8.24 2.43 10.42
CA CYS A 165 -9.08 1.85 11.48
C CYS A 165 -8.96 2.64 12.81
N PRO A 166 -9.25 3.95 12.80
CA PRO A 166 -8.91 4.82 13.92
C PRO A 166 -9.84 4.65 15.13
N VAL A 167 -9.38 5.11 16.30
CA VAL A 167 -10.16 5.13 17.55
C VAL A 167 -10.53 6.56 17.93
N SER A 168 -11.82 6.83 18.15
CA SER A 168 -12.33 8.20 18.32
C SER A 168 -12.14 8.76 19.72
N GLY A 169 -12.26 7.91 20.74
CA GLY A 169 -12.24 8.31 22.13
C GLY A 169 -12.13 7.15 23.11
N PRO A 170 -12.12 7.44 24.43
CA PRO A 170 -11.96 6.42 25.45
C PRO A 170 -13.20 5.51 25.51
N PRO A 171 -13.03 4.20 25.81
CA PRO A 171 -14.17 3.34 26.08
C PRO A 171 -14.93 3.86 27.32
N PRO A 172 -16.28 3.87 27.33
CA PRO A 172 -17.06 4.41 28.45
C PRO A 172 -16.67 3.81 29.80
N ASP A 173 -16.73 4.59 30.88
CA ASP A 173 -16.16 4.25 32.20
C ASP A 173 -16.48 2.83 32.68
N ALA A 174 -17.72 2.37 32.56
CA ALA A 174 -18.11 1.02 32.96
C ALA A 174 -17.46 -0.09 32.10
N LYS A 175 -17.14 0.20 30.83
CA LYS A 175 -16.36 -0.67 29.92
C LYS A 175 -14.87 -0.58 30.27
N ALA A 176 -14.34 0.62 30.54
CA ALA A 176 -12.96 0.84 30.96
C ALA A 176 -12.61 0.15 32.29
N GLN A 177 -13.46 0.29 33.32
CA GLN A 177 -13.29 -0.35 34.63
C GLN A 177 -13.33 -1.88 34.53
N LYS A 178 -14.31 -2.45 33.79
CA LYS A 178 -14.36 -3.90 33.53
C LYS A 178 -13.11 -4.39 32.78
N PHE A 179 -12.60 -3.61 31.83
CA PHE A 179 -11.38 -3.98 31.11
C PHE A 179 -10.13 -3.88 32.00
N ARG A 180 -10.03 -2.87 32.89
CA ARG A 180 -8.98 -2.83 33.94
C ARG A 180 -9.04 -4.05 34.87
N GLN A 181 -10.23 -4.45 35.31
CA GLN A 181 -10.40 -5.68 36.12
C GLN A 181 -9.90 -6.92 35.38
N LEU A 182 -10.27 -7.09 34.10
CA LEU A 182 -9.79 -8.19 33.25
C LEU A 182 -8.26 -8.13 33.06
N LEU A 183 -7.69 -6.94 32.88
CA LEU A 183 -6.25 -6.70 32.76
C LEU A 183 -5.47 -6.86 34.07
N TYR A 184 -6.14 -7.09 35.20
CA TYR A 184 -5.52 -7.39 36.50
C TYR A 184 -5.51 -8.91 36.84
N VAL A 185 -6.30 -9.72 36.14
CA VAL A 185 -6.40 -11.19 36.33
C VAL A 185 -5.01 -11.88 36.25
N PRO A 186 -4.68 -12.87 37.09
CA PRO A 186 -3.39 -13.58 37.03
C PRO A 186 -2.99 -14.09 35.63
N ASP A 187 -1.71 -13.98 35.28
CA ASP A 187 -1.22 -14.23 33.91
C ASP A 187 -1.56 -15.63 33.38
N PHE A 188 -1.62 -16.67 34.21
CA PHE A 188 -1.99 -18.01 33.75
C PHE A 188 -3.47 -18.09 33.30
N LEU A 189 -4.39 -17.42 33.98
CA LEU A 189 -5.80 -17.35 33.61
C LEU A 189 -6.01 -16.47 32.36
N PHE A 190 -5.29 -15.35 32.25
CA PHE A 190 -5.37 -14.49 31.05
C PHE A 190 -4.77 -15.17 29.81
N ASN A 191 -3.72 -15.99 29.99
CA ASN A 191 -3.19 -16.85 28.92
C ASN A 191 -4.16 -17.98 28.55
N LEU A 192 -4.87 -18.58 29.51
CA LEU A 192 -5.91 -19.57 29.24
C LEU A 192 -7.06 -18.96 28.42
N PHE A 193 -7.51 -17.75 28.77
CA PHE A 193 -8.47 -16.98 27.99
C PHE A 193 -7.97 -16.72 26.56
N ARG A 194 -6.72 -16.25 26.37
CA ARG A 194 -6.13 -16.06 25.03
C ARG A 194 -5.93 -17.37 24.26
N ALA A 195 -5.75 -18.50 24.93
CA ALA A 195 -5.67 -19.80 24.28
C ALA A 195 -7.06 -20.27 23.79
N TRP A 196 -8.11 -20.01 24.56
CA TRP A 196 -9.50 -20.25 24.18
C TRP A 196 -9.97 -19.32 23.03
N ASP A 197 -9.63 -18.04 23.08
CA ASP A 197 -9.92 -17.04 22.04
C ASP A 197 -9.26 -17.38 20.68
N ARG A 198 -8.11 -18.04 20.72
CA ARG A 198 -7.36 -18.57 19.56
C ARG A 198 -7.75 -20.00 19.17
N LEU A 199 -8.69 -20.65 19.86
CA LEU A 199 -9.09 -22.02 19.56
C LEU A 199 -9.74 -22.07 18.17
N GLY A 200 -9.32 -23.03 17.34
CA GLY A 200 -9.63 -23.08 15.91
C GLY A 200 -8.58 -22.44 15.00
N GLY A 201 -7.57 -21.76 15.54
CA GLY A 201 -6.45 -21.21 14.77
C GLY A 201 -6.92 -20.21 13.70
N PRO A 202 -6.69 -20.49 12.39
CA PRO A 202 -7.26 -19.72 11.27
C PRO A 202 -8.76 -19.41 11.42
N GLU A 203 -9.54 -20.39 11.89
CA GLU A 203 -10.99 -20.29 12.03
C GLU A 203 -11.46 -19.66 13.36
N SER A 204 -10.52 -19.22 14.21
CA SER A 204 -10.81 -18.74 15.57
C SER A 204 -11.53 -17.38 15.61
N PRO A 205 -12.29 -17.10 16.70
CA PRO A 205 -12.81 -15.77 16.99
C PRO A 205 -11.72 -14.68 16.98
N SER A 206 -10.49 -15.01 17.40
CA SER A 206 -9.36 -14.08 17.39
C SER A 206 -8.91 -13.61 16.01
N VAL A 207 -9.15 -14.42 14.96
CA VAL A 207 -8.81 -14.09 13.58
C VAL A 207 -10.01 -13.40 12.92
N LYS A 208 -11.19 -14.03 12.96
CA LYS A 208 -12.40 -13.58 12.26
C LYS A 208 -12.80 -12.13 12.54
N ARG A 209 -12.69 -11.67 13.80
CA ARG A 209 -13.00 -10.27 14.17
C ARG A 209 -12.07 -9.23 13.53
N TYR A 210 -10.86 -9.61 13.11
CA TYR A 210 -9.90 -8.72 12.47
C TYR A 210 -10.02 -8.72 10.95
N VAL A 211 -10.36 -9.86 10.34
CA VAL A 211 -10.27 -10.04 8.88
C VAL A 211 -11.57 -9.81 8.12
N GLY A 212 -12.72 -9.79 8.82
CA GLY A 212 -14.05 -9.68 8.21
C GLY A 212 -14.59 -11.03 7.69
N PRO A 213 -15.82 -11.06 7.13
CA PRO A 213 -16.48 -12.30 6.72
C PRO A 213 -15.85 -12.91 5.45
N ASP A 214 -15.52 -12.10 4.46
CA ASP A 214 -15.07 -12.54 3.13
C ASP A 214 -13.52 -12.63 3.05
N ALA A 215 -12.83 -12.98 4.13
CA ALA A 215 -11.37 -12.91 4.20
C ALA A 215 -10.65 -13.93 3.29
N THR A 216 -9.53 -13.53 2.68
CA THR A 216 -8.71 -14.46 1.88
C THR A 216 -7.91 -15.42 2.77
N PRO A 217 -7.56 -16.63 2.29
CA PRO A 217 -6.70 -17.56 3.03
C PRO A 217 -5.33 -16.95 3.42
N GLU A 218 -4.81 -16.05 2.59
CA GLU A 218 -3.57 -15.30 2.87
C GLU A 218 -3.75 -14.31 4.03
N LEU A 219 -4.82 -13.51 4.03
CA LEU A 219 -5.14 -12.58 5.12
C LEU A 219 -5.40 -13.32 6.43
N ILE A 220 -6.15 -14.43 6.38
CA ILE A 220 -6.42 -15.32 7.51
C ILE A 220 -5.08 -15.85 8.09
N LYS A 221 -4.15 -16.28 7.23
CA LYS A 221 -2.80 -16.70 7.63
C LYS A 221 -2.03 -15.55 8.29
N LEU A 222 -1.92 -14.39 7.64
CA LEU A 222 -1.19 -13.22 8.17
C LEU A 222 -1.72 -12.80 9.56
N GLN A 223 -3.04 -12.70 9.72
CA GLN A 223 -3.66 -12.39 11.01
C GLN A 223 -3.39 -13.47 12.06
N THR A 224 -3.37 -14.76 11.67
CA THR A 224 -3.03 -15.87 12.57
C THR A 224 -1.60 -15.72 13.11
N GLU A 225 -0.63 -15.35 12.26
CA GLU A 225 0.76 -15.17 12.69
C GLU A 225 0.95 -13.93 13.56
N PHE A 226 0.34 -12.78 13.22
CA PHE A 226 0.34 -11.61 14.10
C PHE A 226 -0.32 -11.92 15.46
N ASN A 227 -1.40 -12.70 15.45
CA ASN A 227 -2.03 -13.19 16.68
C ASN A 227 -1.07 -14.05 17.51
N TYR A 228 -0.24 -14.92 16.92
CA TYR A 228 0.76 -15.70 17.65
C TYR A 228 1.96 -14.87 18.15
N GLN A 229 2.46 -13.92 17.36
CA GLN A 229 3.53 -13.00 17.75
C GLN A 229 3.14 -12.13 18.97
N SER A 230 1.86 -11.77 19.09
CA SER A 230 1.32 -10.88 20.14
C SER A 230 1.49 -11.45 21.56
N ARG A 231 2.48 -10.90 22.29
CA ARG A 231 2.94 -11.34 23.62
C ARG A 231 2.01 -10.83 24.74
N THR A 232 1.40 -11.74 25.50
CA THR A 232 0.47 -11.42 26.61
C THR A 232 0.93 -10.32 27.59
N PRO A 233 2.14 -10.38 28.21
CA PRO A 233 2.54 -9.39 29.22
C PRO A 233 2.82 -8.00 28.62
N VAL A 234 3.07 -7.90 27.30
CA VAL A 234 3.23 -6.65 26.56
C VAL A 234 1.86 -6.07 26.24
N PHE A 235 1.00 -6.87 25.60
CA PHE A 235 -0.38 -6.51 25.28
C PHE A 235 -1.12 -5.96 26.50
N ARG A 236 -1.00 -6.62 27.66
CA ARG A 236 -1.65 -6.17 28.91
C ARG A 236 -1.17 -4.80 29.39
N ARG A 237 0.14 -4.53 29.29
CA ARG A 237 0.74 -3.27 29.72
C ARG A 237 0.31 -2.11 28.82
N MET A 238 0.36 -2.29 27.50
CA MET A 238 -0.14 -1.30 26.53
C MET A 238 -1.65 -1.07 26.69
N ALA A 239 -2.44 -2.14 26.82
CA ALA A 239 -3.89 -2.05 27.01
C ALA A 239 -4.27 -1.34 28.32
N TRP A 240 -3.47 -1.49 29.38
CA TRP A 240 -3.66 -0.78 30.65
C TRP A 240 -3.24 0.69 30.54
N GLY A 241 -2.06 0.94 29.97
CA GLY A 241 -1.51 2.28 29.75
C GLY A 241 -2.29 3.15 28.75
N ALA A 242 -3.17 2.52 27.96
CA ALA A 242 -4.13 3.15 27.07
C ALA A 242 -5.43 3.60 27.77
N LEU A 243 -5.78 3.04 28.94
CA LEU A 243 -7.06 3.30 29.61
C LEU A 243 -6.98 4.53 30.52
N PRO A 244 -7.89 5.51 30.42
CA PRO A 244 -7.86 6.70 31.25
C PRO A 244 -8.10 6.38 32.74
N THR A 245 -7.44 7.12 33.62
CA THR A 245 -7.84 7.24 35.02
C THR A 245 -8.98 8.25 35.14
N LEU A 246 -9.95 8.00 36.03
CA LEU A 246 -10.90 9.03 36.43
C LEU A 246 -10.30 9.80 37.61
N SER A 247 -10.20 11.11 37.46
CA SER A 247 -9.83 12.04 38.53
C SER A 247 -10.84 13.18 38.55
N GLU A 248 -11.49 13.41 39.68
CA GLU A 248 -12.48 14.49 39.88
C GLU A 248 -13.63 14.53 38.84
N GLY A 249 -13.94 13.38 38.22
CA GLY A 249 -14.96 13.24 37.18
C GLY A 249 -14.47 13.49 35.75
N GLN A 250 -13.20 13.84 35.55
CA GLN A 250 -12.55 13.91 34.24
C GLN A 250 -11.69 12.67 33.95
N ALA A 251 -11.63 12.28 32.67
CA ALA A 251 -10.77 11.21 32.18
C ALA A 251 -9.35 11.76 31.93
N THR A 252 -8.43 11.45 32.84
CA THR A 252 -7.02 11.88 32.77
C THR A 252 -6.12 10.74 32.31
N GLY A 253 -5.09 11.07 31.51
CA GLY A 253 -4.17 10.08 30.96
C GLY A 253 -4.82 9.05 30.02
N GLY A 254 -4.11 7.95 29.75
CA GLY A 254 -4.49 7.00 28.71
C GLY A 254 -4.37 7.60 27.31
N LEU A 255 -5.06 7.01 26.32
CA LEU A 255 -5.00 7.46 24.92
C LEU A 255 -5.57 8.87 24.68
N PHE A 256 -6.48 9.33 25.54
CA PHE A 256 -7.36 10.48 25.28
C PHE A 256 -7.44 11.48 26.44
N GLY A 257 -6.38 11.57 27.26
CA GLY A 257 -6.31 12.49 28.41
C GLY A 257 -6.26 13.99 28.06
N GLU A 258 -6.21 14.32 26.77
CA GLU A 258 -6.43 15.65 26.18
C GLU A 258 -7.33 15.47 24.93
N PRO A 259 -8.08 16.49 24.47
CA PRO A 259 -8.92 16.44 23.27
C PRO A 259 -8.11 16.11 21.99
N THR A 260 -7.93 14.81 21.74
CA THR A 260 -6.81 14.29 20.94
C THR A 260 -6.94 14.62 19.46
N TRP A 261 -8.17 14.57 18.95
CA TRP A 261 -8.51 14.91 17.56
C TRP A 261 -8.84 16.39 17.35
N ASP A 262 -9.53 17.02 18.31
CA ASP A 262 -10.02 18.41 18.27
C ASP A 262 -8.91 19.43 17.92
N GLY A 263 -7.78 19.37 18.62
CA GLY A 263 -6.62 20.25 18.43
C GLY A 263 -5.79 20.01 17.15
N LEU A 264 -6.27 19.22 16.18
CA LEU A 264 -5.61 19.00 14.89
C LEU A 264 -5.91 20.13 13.90
N ASN A 265 -4.84 20.85 13.52
CA ASN A 265 -4.83 21.93 12.54
C ASN A 265 -4.07 21.59 11.24
N VAL A 266 -3.92 20.29 10.96
CA VAL A 266 -3.25 19.74 9.77
C VAL A 266 -4.25 18.96 8.90
N PRO A 267 -3.94 18.67 7.61
CA PRO A 267 -4.68 17.67 6.83
C PRO A 267 -4.80 16.33 7.57
N VAL A 268 -6.00 15.74 7.50
CA VAL A 268 -6.29 14.41 8.05
C VAL A 268 -6.93 13.52 6.97
N CYS A 269 -6.47 12.27 6.86
CA CYS A 269 -7.11 11.23 6.06
C CYS A 269 -7.52 10.07 6.96
N LEU A 270 -8.79 9.69 6.95
CA LEU A 270 -9.34 8.58 7.73
C LEU A 270 -9.72 7.44 6.79
N ILE A 271 -9.32 6.21 7.11
CA ILE A 271 -9.61 5.02 6.30
C ILE A 271 -10.22 3.94 7.20
N GLY A 272 -11.52 3.66 7.02
CA GLY A 272 -12.29 2.66 7.77
C GLY A 272 -12.56 1.39 6.97
N GLY A 273 -12.76 0.29 7.69
CA GLY A 273 -13.27 -0.96 7.14
C GLY A 273 -14.73 -1.17 7.54
N ASN A 274 -15.62 -1.39 6.57
CA ASN A 274 -17.06 -1.58 6.83
C ASN A 274 -17.38 -2.89 7.57
N ASP A 275 -16.48 -3.87 7.52
CA ASP A 275 -16.59 -5.15 8.23
C ASP A 275 -15.71 -5.16 9.52
N ASP A 276 -15.24 -3.99 9.98
CA ASP A 276 -14.42 -3.83 11.18
C ASP A 276 -15.29 -3.87 12.44
N VAL A 277 -15.11 -4.91 13.26
CA VAL A 277 -15.78 -5.09 14.56
C VAL A 277 -14.83 -4.93 15.75
N VAL A 278 -13.64 -4.35 15.52
CA VAL A 278 -12.64 -3.99 16.53
C VAL A 278 -12.62 -2.48 16.75
N THR A 279 -12.72 -1.71 15.65
CA THR A 279 -12.99 -0.28 15.61
C THR A 279 -14.08 -0.02 14.58
N GLU A 280 -15.33 -0.03 15.05
CA GLU A 280 -16.54 0.07 14.23
C GLU A 280 -16.53 1.35 13.36
N PRO A 281 -17.11 1.35 12.13
CA PRO A 281 -17.06 2.50 11.20
C PRO A 281 -17.50 3.84 11.80
N GLU A 282 -18.37 3.80 12.81
CA GLU A 282 -18.84 4.93 13.59
C GLU A 282 -17.70 5.67 14.33
N GLU A 283 -16.56 5.01 14.63
CA GLU A 283 -15.36 5.67 15.17
C GLU A 283 -14.78 6.68 14.17
N VAL A 284 -14.77 6.36 12.88
CA VAL A 284 -14.33 7.27 11.82
C VAL A 284 -15.24 8.50 11.74
N GLU A 285 -16.55 8.29 11.83
CA GLU A 285 -17.53 9.37 11.76
C GLU A 285 -17.49 10.28 13.00
N LYS A 286 -17.33 9.72 14.20
CA LYS A 286 -17.09 10.51 15.43
C LYS A 286 -15.84 11.40 15.30
N ILE A 287 -14.76 10.89 14.71
CA ILE A 287 -13.55 11.68 14.46
C ILE A 287 -13.81 12.78 13.43
N ARG A 288 -14.54 12.50 12.35
CA ARG A 288 -14.93 13.52 11.36
C ARG A 288 -15.71 14.66 12.01
N GLN A 289 -16.70 14.35 12.84
CA GLN A 289 -17.51 15.32 13.58
C GLN A 289 -16.67 16.15 14.57
N ILE A 290 -15.72 15.53 15.27
CA ILE A 290 -14.78 16.26 16.15
C ILE A 290 -13.87 17.19 15.33
N LEU A 291 -13.42 16.76 14.15
CA LEU A 291 -12.50 17.54 13.31
C LEU A 291 -13.17 18.68 12.55
N ASN A 292 -14.46 18.57 12.22
CA ASN A 292 -15.26 19.59 11.55
C ASN A 292 -16.69 19.67 12.12
N PRO A 293 -16.91 20.38 13.24
CA PRO A 293 -18.23 20.49 13.88
C PRO A 293 -19.30 21.25 13.07
N GLU A 294 -18.90 21.92 11.98
CA GLU A 294 -19.81 22.65 11.07
C GLU A 294 -20.38 21.76 9.94
N ASP A 295 -19.91 20.51 9.79
CA ASP A 295 -20.58 19.53 8.93
C ASP A 295 -21.91 19.12 9.58
N GLU A 296 -23.02 19.76 9.18
CA GLU A 296 -24.36 19.43 9.65
C GLU A 296 -24.67 17.92 9.53
N ILE A 297 -25.55 17.44 10.42
CA ILE A 297 -25.87 16.03 10.56
C ILE A 297 -26.56 15.52 9.28
N ALA A 298 -25.77 14.91 8.40
CA ALA A 298 -26.24 13.95 7.42
C ALA A 298 -26.79 12.72 8.17
N LEU A 299 -28.01 12.85 8.69
CA LEU A 299 -28.72 11.80 9.40
C LEU A 299 -28.78 10.55 8.50
N PHE A 300 -28.46 9.40 9.09
CA PHE A 300 -28.67 8.10 8.47
C PHE A 300 -30.17 7.86 8.26
N ASP A 301 -30.70 8.32 7.12
CA ASP A 301 -31.78 7.63 6.45
C ASP A 301 -31.19 6.59 5.50
N GLY A 302 -31.74 5.37 5.51
CA GLY A 302 -31.21 4.21 4.78
C GLY A 302 -31.55 4.21 3.29
N SER A 303 -31.70 5.39 2.68
CA SER A 303 -32.43 5.58 1.42
C SER A 303 -31.59 6.06 0.23
N ILE A 304 -30.27 6.27 0.40
CA ILE A 304 -29.33 6.59 -0.70
C ILE A 304 -28.96 5.33 -1.51
N LEU A 305 -30.01 4.63 -1.96
CA LEU A 305 -30.04 3.66 -3.06
C LEU A 305 -31.31 3.92 -3.90
N SER A 306 -31.44 5.13 -4.43
CA SER A 306 -32.62 5.51 -5.24
C SER A 306 -32.37 6.67 -6.23
N GLN A 307 -31.75 7.78 -5.79
CA GLN A 307 -31.69 9.02 -6.58
C GLN A 307 -30.57 9.05 -7.63
N ALA A 308 -30.60 8.08 -8.55
CA ALA A 308 -29.81 8.07 -9.77
C ALA A 308 -30.62 7.62 -11.02
N ASN A 309 -31.97 7.68 -10.98
CA ASN A 309 -32.84 7.57 -12.16
C ASN A 309 -34.30 7.98 -11.86
N ALA A 310 -34.76 9.13 -12.38
CA ALA A 310 -36.17 9.36 -12.79
C ALA A 310 -36.39 10.74 -13.44
N LEU A 311 -37.04 10.75 -14.61
CA LEU A 311 -37.98 11.81 -15.02
C LEU A 311 -39.35 11.14 -15.27
N PRO A 312 -40.48 11.88 -15.20
CA PRO A 312 -41.65 11.36 -14.49
C PRO A 312 -42.77 10.79 -15.38
N HIS A 313 -43.51 9.80 -14.84
CA HIS A 313 -44.93 9.92 -14.46
C HIS A 313 -45.52 8.56 -14.04
N GLY A 314 -46.45 8.55 -13.07
CA GLY A 314 -47.20 7.37 -12.66
C GLY A 314 -47.69 7.48 -11.22
N THR A 315 -48.99 7.75 -11.02
CA THR A 315 -49.63 7.91 -9.70
C THR A 315 -50.45 6.69 -9.33
N GLU A 316 -50.43 6.26 -8.07
CA GLU A 316 -51.62 5.92 -7.27
C GLU A 316 -51.27 5.67 -5.78
N ASP A 317 -52.28 5.77 -4.90
CA ASP A 317 -52.13 5.86 -3.44
C ASP A 317 -52.18 4.51 -2.69
N ALA A 318 -51.41 4.39 -1.60
CA ALA A 318 -51.84 3.70 -0.36
C ALA A 318 -50.91 4.00 0.83
N SER A 319 -51.46 4.06 2.05
CA SER A 319 -50.76 4.21 3.34
C SER A 319 -51.72 3.95 4.52
N PRO A 320 -51.26 3.77 5.78
CA PRO A 320 -50.05 3.08 6.25
C PRO A 320 -50.35 2.13 7.45
N SER A 321 -49.33 1.45 8.00
CA SER A 321 -49.42 0.82 9.35
C SER A 321 -48.05 0.61 10.02
N THR A 322 -47.94 0.95 11.31
CA THR A 322 -46.70 0.93 12.15
C THR A 322 -47.00 0.48 13.60
N PRO A 323 -46.00 0.19 14.48
CA PRO A 323 -44.60 -0.18 14.25
C PRO A 323 -44.37 -1.68 14.66
N PRO A 324 -43.87 -2.17 15.84
CA PRO A 324 -43.14 -1.59 16.99
C PRO A 324 -41.77 -2.24 17.36
N ALA A 325 -40.78 -1.37 17.65
CA ALA A 325 -39.64 -1.46 18.58
C ALA A 325 -39.06 -2.79 19.14
N ALA A 326 -37.73 -2.94 18.93
CA ALA A 326 -36.65 -3.18 19.92
C ALA A 326 -36.69 -4.32 20.98
N ALA A 327 -35.60 -5.11 21.05
CA ALA A 327 -34.94 -5.55 22.30
C ALA A 327 -33.51 -6.07 22.06
N ALA A 328 -32.64 -5.97 23.08
CA ALA A 328 -31.29 -6.55 23.11
C ALA A 328 -31.16 -7.60 24.26
N PRO A 329 -29.97 -8.09 24.66
CA PRO A 329 -29.67 -9.52 24.63
C PRO A 329 -29.99 -10.29 25.92
N ILE A 330 -30.24 -11.60 25.78
CA ILE A 330 -30.55 -12.52 26.89
C ILE A 330 -29.31 -13.32 27.33
N GLY A 331 -28.97 -13.23 28.63
CA GLY A 331 -28.01 -14.11 29.29
C GLY A 331 -28.65 -15.43 29.77
N PRO A 332 -27.86 -16.50 30.00
CA PRO A 332 -28.39 -17.85 30.22
C PRO A 332 -28.99 -18.05 31.61
N THR A 333 -30.02 -18.90 31.69
CA THR A 333 -30.48 -19.51 32.95
C THR A 333 -30.51 -21.03 32.84
N ASN A 334 -30.30 -21.71 33.97
CA ASN A 334 -30.11 -23.15 34.07
C ASN A 334 -31.04 -23.72 35.16
N LYS A 335 -31.78 -24.80 34.85
CA LYS A 335 -32.44 -25.71 35.80
C LYS A 335 -32.95 -26.95 35.07
N GLY A 336 -32.60 -28.15 35.56
CA GLY A 336 -33.05 -29.42 35.00
C GLY A 336 -33.75 -30.33 36.01
N LYS A 337 -34.40 -31.39 35.49
CA LYS A 337 -34.97 -32.61 36.13
C LYS A 337 -35.20 -33.63 34.98
N GLY A 338 -35.08 -34.95 35.12
CA GLY A 338 -34.52 -35.76 36.21
C GLY A 338 -35.21 -37.12 36.41
N VAL A 339 -34.62 -38.22 35.91
CA VAL A 339 -34.89 -39.65 36.27
C VAL A 339 -36.25 -40.18 35.67
N ALA A 340 -36.48 -41.45 35.26
CA ALA A 340 -35.92 -42.76 35.64
C ALA A 340 -36.03 -43.93 34.58
N ILE A 341 -35.15 -44.94 34.70
CA ILE A 341 -35.36 -46.42 34.58
C ILE A 341 -35.62 -47.11 33.18
N THR A 342 -34.54 -47.74 32.68
CA THR A 342 -34.24 -49.12 32.14
C THR A 342 -35.35 -50.23 32.00
N PRO A 343 -35.11 -51.50 31.51
CA PRO A 343 -33.87 -52.19 31.05
C PRO A 343 -33.92 -53.21 29.85
N LYS A 344 -32.74 -53.77 29.48
CA LYS A 344 -32.47 -55.07 28.74
C LYS A 344 -32.79 -55.13 27.22
N HIS A 345 -32.14 -55.96 26.37
CA HIS A 345 -31.07 -56.98 26.58
C HIS A 345 -30.17 -57.21 25.33
N ARG A 346 -28.94 -57.73 25.55
CA ARG A 346 -28.04 -58.61 24.72
C ARG A 346 -28.26 -58.70 23.19
N LYS A 347 -27.22 -58.74 22.33
CA LYS A 347 -25.79 -59.14 22.46
C LYS A 347 -24.96 -58.36 21.37
N ASP A 348 -23.65 -58.50 21.09
CA ASP A 348 -22.62 -59.50 21.44
C ASP A 348 -21.15 -58.95 21.43
N LEU A 349 -20.19 -59.89 21.46
CA LEU A 349 -18.72 -59.84 21.38
C LEU A 349 -18.15 -59.39 20.00
N ALA A 350 -16.86 -59.03 19.82
CA ALA A 350 -15.66 -59.18 20.68
C ALA A 350 -14.70 -57.95 20.53
N HIS A 351 -14.03 -57.44 21.58
CA HIS A 351 -12.61 -57.66 21.98
C HIS A 351 -11.54 -57.43 20.89
N LYS A 352 -10.41 -56.74 21.13
CA LYS A 352 -9.83 -56.15 22.38
C LYS A 352 -8.83 -54.99 22.07
N GLU A 353 -8.50 -54.21 23.09
CA GLU A 353 -7.66 -52.98 23.10
C GLU A 353 -6.18 -53.27 23.54
N PRO A 354 -5.32 -52.29 23.94
CA PRO A 354 -4.80 -51.04 23.30
C PRO A 354 -3.23 -50.98 23.35
N LEU A 355 -2.64 -49.78 23.62
CA LEU A 355 -1.23 -49.46 24.02
C LEU A 355 -0.23 -49.24 22.87
N THR A 356 0.75 -48.30 22.88
CA THR A 356 1.08 -47.14 23.78
C THR A 356 1.96 -46.12 23.01
N ILE A 357 2.02 -44.86 23.45
CA ILE A 357 2.97 -43.82 22.94
C ILE A 357 4.18 -43.67 23.88
N ILE A 358 5.41 -43.78 23.34
CA ILE A 358 6.68 -43.33 23.94
C ILE A 358 7.57 -42.75 22.80
N PRO A 359 8.35 -41.68 23.00
CA PRO A 359 9.09 -40.98 21.93
C PRO A 359 10.58 -41.35 21.83
N GLU A 360 11.23 -40.97 20.72
CA GLU A 360 12.69 -41.12 20.50
C GLU A 360 13.37 -39.81 20.04
N GLN A 361 14.65 -39.68 20.42
CA GLN A 361 15.70 -38.87 19.80
C GLN A 361 17.05 -39.66 19.93
N PRO A 362 18.21 -39.13 19.53
CA PRO A 362 18.73 -39.24 18.17
C PRO A 362 20.10 -39.95 18.11
N HIS A 363 20.53 -40.42 16.94
CA HIS A 363 21.91 -40.90 16.76
C HIS A 363 22.52 -40.53 15.40
N GLU A 364 23.86 -40.49 15.38
CA GLU A 364 24.73 -40.03 14.30
C GLU A 364 25.36 -41.23 13.54
N GLY A 365 25.93 -40.99 12.34
CA GLY A 365 27.19 -41.67 11.97
C GLY A 365 27.27 -42.53 10.69
N SER A 366 27.65 -41.88 9.58
CA SER A 366 28.65 -42.35 8.59
C SER A 366 28.27 -43.34 7.45
N SER A 367 28.54 -42.88 6.20
CA SER A 367 29.17 -43.61 5.05
C SER A 367 28.53 -44.92 4.51
N ALA A 368 28.30 -45.13 3.21
CA ALA A 368 29.22 -44.84 2.09
C ALA A 368 28.57 -44.90 0.67
N THR A 369 29.18 -44.15 -0.27
CA THR A 369 29.30 -44.37 -1.74
C THR A 369 28.12 -44.86 -2.61
N GLY A 370 27.78 -44.07 -3.63
CA GLY A 370 27.04 -44.52 -4.83
C GLY A 370 26.64 -43.35 -5.75
N ASP A 371 27.20 -43.27 -6.96
CA ASP A 371 26.92 -42.20 -7.93
C ASP A 371 25.56 -42.36 -8.63
N GLN A 372 24.86 -41.24 -8.89
CA GLN A 372 24.40 -40.87 -10.26
C GLN A 372 23.74 -39.48 -10.36
N GLN A 373 24.26 -38.70 -11.31
CA GLN A 373 23.64 -37.62 -12.12
C GLN A 373 22.90 -36.44 -11.43
N GLU A 374 23.52 -35.26 -11.59
CA GLU A 374 22.91 -33.94 -11.43
C GLU A 374 22.01 -33.56 -12.63
N PRO A 375 20.96 -32.77 -12.42
CA PRO A 375 20.39 -31.85 -13.40
C PRO A 375 20.68 -30.38 -13.05
N ASP A 376 20.90 -29.54 -14.06
CA ASP A 376 21.24 -28.11 -13.88
C ASP A 376 20.16 -27.31 -13.12
N VAL A 377 20.61 -26.33 -12.33
CA VAL A 377 19.77 -25.33 -11.66
C VAL A 377 20.36 -23.94 -11.93
N ASP A 378 19.66 -23.12 -12.72
CA ASP A 378 20.10 -21.77 -13.05
C ASP A 378 18.91 -20.79 -13.05
N ASP A 379 18.65 -20.17 -11.90
CA ASP A 379 17.66 -19.09 -11.73
C ASP A 379 18.07 -18.15 -10.58
N ALA A 380 19.31 -17.63 -10.68
CA ALA A 380 19.93 -16.79 -9.66
C ALA A 380 19.65 -15.28 -9.89
N VAL A 381 18.82 -14.68 -9.04
CA VAL A 381 18.50 -13.23 -9.11
C VAL A 381 19.73 -12.39 -8.72
N TYR A 382 20.37 -11.78 -9.71
CA TYR A 382 21.56 -10.95 -9.53
C TYR A 382 21.26 -9.60 -8.83
N ILE A 383 21.85 -9.40 -7.65
CA ILE A 383 21.87 -8.13 -6.92
C ILE A 383 23.33 -7.63 -6.90
N PRO A 384 23.66 -6.45 -7.47
CA PRO A 384 25.00 -5.90 -7.40
C PRO A 384 25.26 -5.23 -6.03
N GLU A 385 26.09 -5.89 -5.23
CA GLU A 385 26.66 -5.35 -4.00
C GLU A 385 27.68 -4.23 -4.31
N LEU A 386 27.78 -3.20 -3.46
CA LEU A 386 28.66 -2.04 -3.65
C LEU A 386 29.57 -1.86 -2.43
N GLU A 387 30.73 -2.52 -2.47
CA GLU A 387 31.81 -2.28 -1.52
C GLU A 387 32.42 -0.88 -1.72
N LEU A 388 32.56 -0.11 -0.64
CA LEU A 388 33.39 1.10 -0.62
C LEU A 388 34.77 0.77 -0.06
N SER A 389 35.73 0.50 -0.95
CA SER A 389 37.15 0.43 -0.59
C SER A 389 37.73 1.83 -0.37
N SER A 390 38.24 2.11 0.82
CA SER A 390 38.92 3.37 1.13
C SER A 390 40.37 3.39 0.63
N SER A 391 40.77 4.42 -0.11
CA SER A 391 42.18 4.73 -0.36
C SER A 391 42.42 6.24 -0.41
N SER A 392 43.21 6.75 0.52
CA SER A 392 43.76 8.11 0.47
C SER A 392 45.10 8.11 -0.26
N ASP A 393 45.31 9.05 -1.18
CA ASP A 393 46.59 9.76 -1.25
C ASP A 393 46.39 11.20 -1.78
N SER A 394 47.40 12.01 -1.52
CA SER A 394 47.53 13.43 -1.82
C SER A 394 48.27 13.68 -3.14
N GLY A 395 48.10 14.87 -3.72
CA GLY A 395 48.73 15.22 -4.99
C GLY A 395 48.32 16.59 -5.53
N GLU A 396 48.77 17.65 -4.88
CA GLU A 396 48.69 18.99 -5.47
C GLU A 396 49.59 19.08 -6.71
N LEU A 397 49.09 19.67 -7.80
CA LEU A 397 49.95 20.27 -8.81
C LEU A 397 49.26 21.47 -9.45
N ARG A 398 49.84 22.65 -9.20
CA ARG A 398 49.33 23.97 -9.56
C ARG A 398 50.30 24.62 -10.54
N VAL A 399 49.81 24.99 -11.72
CA VAL A 399 50.51 25.88 -12.66
C VAL A 399 49.50 26.87 -13.20
N GLU A 400 49.88 28.15 -13.25
CA GLU A 400 49.01 29.29 -13.56
C GLU A 400 49.22 29.80 -15.00
N ASP A 401 48.48 30.84 -15.37
CA ASP A 401 48.29 31.36 -16.73
C ASP A 401 49.56 31.71 -17.54
N SER A 402 49.41 31.67 -18.86
CA SER A 402 50.00 32.71 -19.73
C SER A 402 49.08 32.98 -20.93
N SER A 403 49.19 34.18 -21.52
CA SER A 403 48.06 34.83 -22.21
C SER A 403 48.29 35.19 -23.69
N THR A 404 47.17 35.45 -24.37
CA THR A 404 47.03 36.29 -25.58
C THR A 404 47.82 35.96 -26.86
N ALA A 405 47.09 35.51 -27.89
CA ALA A 405 47.29 35.95 -29.27
C ALA A 405 45.92 36.02 -29.98
N SER A 406 45.73 36.97 -30.91
CA SER A 406 44.44 37.24 -31.55
C SER A 406 44.30 36.61 -32.94
N GLY A 407 43.09 36.16 -33.28
CA GLY A 407 42.75 35.66 -34.62
C GLY A 407 41.25 35.76 -34.88
N GLN A 408 40.84 36.47 -35.93
CA GLN A 408 39.42 36.75 -36.20
C GLN A 408 38.74 35.66 -37.04
N GLN A 409 37.56 35.24 -36.55
CA GLN A 409 36.37 34.77 -37.27
C GLN A 409 36.52 34.14 -38.67
N LYS A 410 36.03 32.90 -38.79
CA LYS A 410 35.08 32.54 -39.86
C LYS A 410 33.84 31.89 -39.27
N SER A 411 32.66 32.31 -39.71
CA SER A 411 31.38 31.91 -39.13
C SER A 411 30.84 30.61 -39.72
N ALA A 412 30.54 29.62 -38.88
CA ALA A 412 29.61 28.55 -39.21
C ALA A 412 28.23 28.90 -38.62
N LYS A 413 27.17 28.88 -39.44
CA LYS A 413 25.80 29.11 -38.95
C LYS A 413 25.38 27.93 -38.08
N GLY A 414 25.37 28.12 -36.76
CA GLY A 414 24.72 27.19 -35.85
C GLY A 414 23.24 27.06 -36.19
N LYS A 415 22.75 25.82 -36.34
CA LYS A 415 21.31 25.56 -36.27
C LYS A 415 20.84 26.02 -34.89
N GLY A 416 19.73 26.76 -34.84
CA GLY A 416 19.15 27.16 -33.55
C GLY A 416 18.87 25.91 -32.72
N LYS A 417 19.39 25.86 -31.49
CA LYS A 417 18.81 24.97 -30.47
C LYS A 417 17.35 25.37 -30.32
N GLU A 418 16.45 24.40 -30.32
CA GLU A 418 15.11 24.62 -29.76
C GLU A 418 15.29 25.13 -28.33
N PRO A 419 14.48 26.11 -27.87
CA PRO A 419 14.57 26.57 -26.49
C PRO A 419 14.37 25.38 -25.56
N ALA A 420 15.33 25.15 -24.66
CA ALA A 420 15.23 24.07 -23.70
C ALA A 420 13.92 24.22 -22.93
N ALA A 421 13.12 23.15 -22.87
CA ALA A 421 11.84 23.18 -22.18
C ALA A 421 12.05 23.68 -20.74
N PRO A 422 11.19 24.58 -20.23
CA PRO A 422 11.38 25.18 -18.92
C PRO A 422 11.56 24.10 -17.85
N LEU A 423 12.44 24.40 -16.89
CA LEU A 423 12.67 23.54 -15.73
C LEU A 423 11.32 23.17 -15.10
N PRO A 424 11.16 21.93 -14.63
CA PRO A 424 9.92 21.53 -14.00
C PRO A 424 9.75 22.38 -12.74
N ASP A 425 8.61 23.06 -12.66
CA ASP A 425 8.28 23.86 -11.49
C ASP A 425 8.37 22.99 -10.23
N ILE A 426 8.85 23.58 -9.13
CA ILE A 426 9.07 22.88 -7.87
C ILE A 426 7.83 23.13 -7.01
N PRO A 427 6.99 22.12 -6.74
CA PRO A 427 5.80 22.29 -5.93
C PRO A 427 6.15 22.87 -4.57
N GLU A 428 5.31 23.79 -4.12
CA GLU A 428 5.44 24.36 -2.78
C GLU A 428 5.39 23.24 -1.73
N GLN A 429 6.19 23.40 -0.67
CA GLN A 429 6.12 22.56 0.52
C GLN A 429 5.76 23.47 1.71
N PRO A 430 4.47 23.74 1.92
CA PRO A 430 4.04 24.73 2.90
C PRO A 430 4.44 24.33 4.32
N THR A 431 4.85 25.32 5.11
CA THR A 431 5.26 25.15 6.51
C THR A 431 4.11 24.66 7.40
N ALA A 432 2.88 25.10 7.11
CA ALA A 432 1.65 24.57 7.68
C ALA A 432 0.64 24.29 6.54
N PRO A 433 0.45 23.03 6.12
CA PRO A 433 -0.54 22.68 5.10
C PRO A 433 -1.97 22.91 5.61
N VAL A 434 -2.90 23.23 4.71
CA VAL A 434 -4.28 23.61 5.06
C VAL A 434 -5.06 22.43 5.65
N LYS A 435 -5.70 22.62 6.82
CA LYS A 435 -6.61 21.62 7.43
C LYS A 435 -7.71 21.25 6.44
N VAL A 436 -7.72 19.98 6.02
CA VAL A 436 -8.75 19.34 5.19
C VAL A 436 -8.90 17.91 5.69
N ILE A 437 -10.14 17.44 5.83
CA ILE A 437 -10.44 16.05 6.19
C ILE A 437 -10.83 15.29 4.93
N ARG A 438 -10.26 14.09 4.75
CA ARG A 438 -10.75 13.07 3.82
C ARG A 438 -11.15 11.82 4.59
N THR A 439 -12.20 11.16 4.14
CA THR A 439 -12.68 9.90 4.70
C THR A 439 -12.91 8.90 3.58
N HIS A 440 -12.40 7.68 3.76
CA HIS A 440 -12.58 6.55 2.84
C HIS A 440 -13.08 5.33 3.62
N TYR A 441 -13.96 4.56 2.98
CA TYR A 441 -14.55 3.34 3.55
C TYR A 441 -14.33 2.19 2.56
N LEU A 442 -13.87 1.04 3.06
CA LEU A 442 -13.57 -0.15 2.26
C LEU A 442 -14.33 -1.37 2.79
N LYS A 443 -14.72 -2.30 1.91
CA LYS A 443 -15.27 -3.60 2.33
C LYS A 443 -14.14 -4.50 2.86
N ALA A 444 -13.82 -4.33 4.13
CA ALA A 444 -12.70 -4.94 4.82
C ALA A 444 -12.91 -4.92 6.35
N GLY A 445 -12.25 -5.83 7.06
CA GLY A 445 -12.14 -5.77 8.52
C GLY A 445 -10.96 -4.89 9.01
N HIS A 446 -10.71 -4.92 10.32
CA HIS A 446 -9.62 -4.19 11.00
C HIS A 446 -8.21 -4.38 10.43
N ALA A 447 -7.99 -5.49 9.72
CA ALA A 447 -6.72 -5.88 9.11
C ALA A 447 -6.44 -5.22 7.74
N LEU A 448 -7.26 -4.26 7.28
CA LEU A 448 -7.25 -3.75 5.90
C LEU A 448 -5.91 -3.18 5.39
N LEU A 449 -4.99 -2.76 6.27
CA LEU A 449 -3.64 -2.32 5.87
C LEU A 449 -2.70 -3.46 5.43
N TYR A 450 -3.09 -4.72 5.62
CA TYR A 450 -2.41 -5.92 5.10
C TYR A 450 -3.38 -6.95 4.52
N ASP A 451 -4.61 -6.56 4.16
CA ASP A 451 -5.45 -7.33 3.23
C ASP A 451 -4.89 -7.15 1.81
N PRO A 452 -4.42 -8.23 1.14
CA PRO A 452 -3.84 -8.15 -0.20
C PRO A 452 -4.74 -7.46 -1.23
N ARG A 453 -6.07 -7.54 -1.05
CA ARG A 453 -7.08 -6.94 -1.95
C ARG A 453 -7.25 -5.44 -1.75
N GLN A 454 -6.96 -4.94 -0.55
CA GLN A 454 -7.28 -3.57 -0.14
C GLN A 454 -6.03 -2.70 0.01
N VAL A 455 -4.88 -3.29 0.34
CA VAL A 455 -3.66 -2.55 0.65
C VAL A 455 -3.14 -1.68 -0.50
N ARG A 456 -3.42 -2.06 -1.76
CA ARG A 456 -3.11 -1.25 -2.95
C ARG A 456 -4.02 -0.02 -3.07
N THR A 457 -5.32 -0.17 -2.77
CA THR A 457 -6.27 0.93 -2.64
C THR A 457 -5.88 1.90 -1.52
N VAL A 458 -5.49 1.36 -0.35
CA VAL A 458 -5.02 2.14 0.81
C VAL A 458 -3.73 2.89 0.47
N ALA A 459 -2.75 2.24 -0.16
CA ALA A 459 -1.53 2.90 -0.64
C ALA A 459 -1.82 4.03 -1.64
N GLY A 460 -2.79 3.82 -2.54
CA GLY A 460 -3.26 4.82 -3.49
C GLY A 460 -3.88 6.05 -2.81
N TYR A 461 -4.86 5.87 -1.93
CA TYR A 461 -5.49 6.97 -1.17
C TYR A 461 -4.47 7.75 -0.33
N ILE A 462 -3.53 7.07 0.32
CA ILE A 462 -2.46 7.71 1.10
C ILE A 462 -1.51 8.50 0.19
N GLY A 463 -1.08 7.90 -0.93
CA GLY A 463 -0.22 8.55 -1.92
C GLY A 463 -0.85 9.81 -2.52
N GLU A 464 -2.12 9.72 -2.91
CA GLU A 464 -2.91 10.84 -3.46
C GLU A 464 -3.12 11.95 -2.43
N PHE A 465 -3.49 11.60 -1.20
CA PHE A 465 -3.68 12.54 -0.10
C PHE A 465 -2.41 13.32 0.22
N MET A 466 -1.26 12.65 0.37
CA MET A 466 0.02 13.32 0.60
C MET A 466 0.41 14.26 -0.55
N GLU A 467 0.21 13.81 -1.79
CA GLU A 467 0.52 14.55 -3.02
C GLU A 467 -0.37 15.80 -3.19
N GLN A 468 -1.66 15.71 -2.86
CA GLN A 468 -2.64 16.79 -3.03
C GLN A 468 -2.90 17.66 -1.79
N ARG A 469 -2.45 17.26 -0.59
CA ARG A 469 -2.72 17.98 0.68
C ARG A 469 -1.50 18.27 1.53
N VAL A 470 -0.34 17.68 1.25
CA VAL A 470 0.93 18.05 1.91
C VAL A 470 1.87 18.77 0.93
N THR A 471 2.29 18.09 -0.14
CA THR A 471 3.08 18.73 -1.22
C THR A 471 3.13 17.86 -2.46
N GLY A 472 3.07 18.50 -3.64
CA GLY A 472 3.34 17.85 -4.92
C GLY A 472 4.77 17.28 -5.03
N ARG A 473 5.71 17.68 -4.15
CA ARG A 473 7.06 17.08 -4.09
C ARG A 473 7.02 15.58 -3.71
N LEU A 474 5.94 15.11 -3.07
CA LEU A 474 5.69 13.68 -2.76
C LEU A 474 5.08 12.90 -3.94
N SER A 475 4.81 13.57 -5.07
CA SER A 475 4.43 12.91 -6.31
C SER A 475 5.61 12.12 -6.88
N ARG A 476 5.47 10.80 -6.85
CA ARG A 476 6.45 9.85 -7.39
C ARG A 476 6.78 10.12 -8.86
N THR A 477 5.83 10.66 -9.63
CA THR A 477 6.09 11.06 -11.02
C THR A 477 6.79 12.41 -11.11
N TRP A 478 6.39 13.42 -10.32
CA TRP A 478 7.10 14.71 -10.33
C TRP A 478 8.58 14.51 -9.98
N GLN A 479 8.89 13.71 -8.95
CA GLN A 479 10.28 13.36 -8.59
C GLN A 479 11.03 12.77 -9.79
N GLU A 480 10.45 11.76 -10.47
CA GLU A 480 11.05 11.17 -11.67
C GLU A 480 11.22 12.16 -12.84
N GLN A 481 10.34 13.16 -12.98
CA GLN A 481 10.45 14.20 -14.01
C GLN A 481 11.48 15.27 -13.64
N TYR A 482 11.54 15.70 -12.37
CA TYR A 482 12.51 16.64 -11.82
C TYR A 482 13.94 16.14 -12.01
N LEU A 483 14.21 14.91 -11.58
CA LEU A 483 15.55 14.29 -11.65
C LEU A 483 16.05 14.11 -13.10
N ILE A 484 15.15 13.95 -14.06
CA ILE A 484 15.50 13.86 -15.49
C ILE A 484 15.77 15.26 -16.06
N ARG A 485 14.87 16.24 -15.86
CA ARG A 485 15.00 17.56 -16.49
C ARG A 485 16.11 18.43 -15.87
N THR A 486 16.51 18.16 -14.62
CA THR A 486 17.62 18.87 -13.94
C THR A 486 19.00 18.26 -14.18
N GLY A 487 19.11 17.24 -15.04
CA GLY A 487 20.38 16.56 -15.30
C GLY A 487 20.88 15.67 -14.16
N LYS A 488 20.28 15.71 -12.96
CA LYS A 488 20.68 14.90 -11.80
C LYS A 488 20.57 13.38 -12.01
N ARG A 489 19.95 12.91 -13.09
CA ARG A 489 20.02 11.53 -13.62
C ARG A 489 20.44 11.49 -15.10
N GLU A 490 21.60 12.08 -15.42
CA GLU A 490 22.11 12.20 -16.80
C GLU A 490 22.77 10.95 -17.41
N GLY A 491 23.04 11.05 -18.71
CA GLY A 491 24.26 10.50 -19.33
C GLY A 491 24.21 9.05 -19.81
N LYS A 492 23.62 8.11 -19.06
CA LYS A 492 23.59 6.68 -19.47
C LYS A 492 22.36 6.29 -20.31
N TRP A 493 21.58 7.26 -20.79
CA TRP A 493 20.25 7.04 -21.38
C TRP A 493 20.27 6.26 -22.71
N ASP A 494 20.90 6.75 -23.79
CA ASP A 494 20.72 6.13 -25.11
C ASP A 494 21.17 4.66 -25.19
N VAL A 495 22.41 4.35 -24.76
CA VAL A 495 22.94 2.98 -24.90
C VAL A 495 22.21 1.98 -23.98
N LYS A 496 21.94 2.33 -22.71
CA LYS A 496 21.21 1.43 -21.81
C LYS A 496 19.74 1.30 -22.19
N ASN A 497 19.09 2.36 -22.68
CA ASN A 497 17.71 2.27 -23.16
C ASN A 497 17.63 1.50 -24.47
N LEU A 498 18.62 1.61 -25.37
CA LEU A 498 18.67 0.78 -26.58
C LEU A 498 18.85 -0.70 -26.22
N GLN A 499 19.81 -1.05 -25.36
CA GLN A 499 20.01 -2.43 -24.90
C GLN A 499 18.76 -2.98 -24.18
N LYS A 500 18.13 -2.18 -23.30
CA LYS A 500 16.86 -2.55 -22.65
C LYS A 500 15.72 -2.69 -23.66
N TRP A 501 15.59 -1.76 -24.60
CA TRP A 501 14.57 -1.80 -25.65
C TRP A 501 14.77 -3.00 -26.58
N MET A 502 16.01 -3.39 -26.88
CA MET A 502 16.34 -4.59 -27.67
C MET A 502 15.88 -5.86 -26.93
N GLY A 503 16.24 -6.01 -25.65
CA GLY A 503 15.84 -7.14 -24.81
C GLY A 503 14.34 -7.21 -24.48
N VAL A 504 13.60 -6.10 -24.60
CA VAL A 504 12.13 -6.10 -24.45
C VAL A 504 11.47 -6.75 -25.68
N GLN A 505 10.60 -7.74 -25.42
CA GLN A 505 9.72 -8.37 -26.41
C GLN A 505 9.02 -7.32 -27.28
N ALA A 506 9.11 -7.47 -28.61
CA ALA A 506 8.64 -6.45 -29.56
C ALA A 506 7.12 -6.20 -29.46
N VAL A 507 6.35 -7.28 -29.49
CA VAL A 507 4.88 -7.34 -29.46
C VAL A 507 4.47 -8.47 -28.51
N SER A 508 3.43 -8.26 -27.71
CA SER A 508 2.84 -9.24 -26.78
C SER A 508 2.10 -10.37 -27.50
N HIS A 509 1.68 -11.37 -26.73
CA HIS A 509 0.59 -12.27 -27.13
C HIS A 509 -0.78 -11.51 -27.09
N PRO A 510 -1.89 -12.04 -27.66
CA PRO A 510 -3.16 -11.32 -27.80
C PRO A 510 -3.93 -11.13 -26.49
N ILE A 511 -3.93 -9.91 -25.96
CA ILE A 511 -4.63 -9.55 -24.71
C ILE A 511 -6.13 -9.29 -24.98
N GLY A 512 -6.99 -9.99 -24.24
CA GLY A 512 -8.45 -9.96 -24.32
C GLY A 512 -9.02 -10.36 -25.69
N GLY A 513 -8.19 -10.95 -26.56
CA GLY A 513 -8.49 -11.12 -27.99
C GLY A 513 -8.72 -9.81 -28.77
N ILE A 514 -8.37 -8.65 -28.21
CA ILE A 514 -8.63 -7.32 -28.78
C ILE A 514 -7.34 -6.54 -29.02
N PHE A 515 -6.31 -6.75 -28.19
CA PHE A 515 -5.09 -5.94 -28.18
C PHE A 515 -3.81 -6.75 -28.38
N ARG A 516 -2.76 -6.07 -28.84
CA ARG A 516 -1.37 -6.46 -28.54
C ARG A 516 -0.59 -5.27 -28.00
N ALA A 517 0.03 -5.44 -26.84
CA ALA A 517 0.92 -4.46 -26.23
C ALA A 517 2.30 -4.54 -26.87
N MET A 518 2.89 -3.40 -27.23
CA MET A 518 4.15 -3.38 -27.98
C MET A 518 5.10 -2.25 -27.55
N LYS A 519 6.40 -2.44 -27.80
CA LYS A 519 7.39 -1.37 -27.68
C LYS A 519 7.30 -0.43 -28.90
N THR A 520 7.70 0.83 -28.75
CA THR A 520 7.80 1.76 -29.89
C THR A 520 8.70 1.16 -30.97
N LEU A 521 8.32 1.33 -32.24
CA LEU A 521 9.20 1.02 -33.35
C LEU A 521 10.35 2.05 -33.42
N ARG A 522 11.38 1.74 -34.21
CA ARG A 522 12.50 2.64 -34.55
C ARG A 522 12.79 2.54 -36.04
N GLU A 523 12.99 3.67 -36.72
CA GLU A 523 13.16 3.67 -38.20
C GLU A 523 14.36 2.87 -38.68
N VAL A 524 15.46 2.89 -37.91
CA VAL A 524 16.77 2.30 -38.26
C VAL A 524 17.01 0.93 -37.61
N ASP A 525 15.95 0.20 -37.27
CA ASP A 525 16.04 -1.11 -36.64
C ASP A 525 15.80 -2.24 -37.65
N GLU A 526 16.61 -3.30 -37.61
CA GLU A 526 16.53 -4.40 -38.58
C GLU A 526 15.27 -5.27 -38.41
N ARG A 527 14.58 -5.21 -37.26
CA ARG A 527 13.51 -6.17 -36.91
C ARG A 527 12.22 -5.53 -36.41
N HIS A 528 12.29 -4.36 -35.78
CA HIS A 528 11.13 -3.63 -35.26
C HIS A 528 11.06 -2.19 -35.80
N CYS A 529 11.25 -2.07 -37.11
CA CYS A 529 10.97 -0.88 -37.93
C CYS A 529 9.59 -1.00 -38.62
N PRO A 530 9.03 0.09 -39.18
CA PRO A 530 7.65 0.10 -39.68
C PRO A 530 7.36 -0.89 -40.81
N SER A 531 8.31 -1.08 -41.73
CA SER A 531 8.16 -1.99 -42.88
C SER A 531 8.12 -3.45 -42.43
N GLU A 532 9.08 -3.89 -41.62
CA GLU A 532 9.13 -5.27 -41.11
C GLU A 532 7.99 -5.57 -40.14
N PHE A 533 7.59 -4.59 -39.34
CA PHE A 533 6.39 -4.70 -38.50
C PHE A 533 5.12 -4.85 -39.35
N ALA A 534 4.94 -4.05 -40.40
CA ALA A 534 3.79 -4.18 -41.31
C ALA A 534 3.81 -5.52 -42.07
N ARG A 535 4.98 -5.98 -42.52
CA ARG A 535 5.18 -7.27 -43.19
C ARG A 535 4.89 -8.47 -42.28
N GLN A 536 5.26 -8.40 -41.00
CA GLN A 536 5.05 -9.48 -40.04
C GLN A 536 3.63 -9.49 -39.44
N TRP A 537 3.08 -8.31 -39.11
CA TRP A 537 1.87 -8.19 -38.31
C TRP A 537 0.66 -7.61 -39.06
N GLY A 538 0.82 -7.09 -40.27
CA GLY A 538 -0.23 -6.36 -41.00
C GLY A 538 -1.46 -7.18 -41.41
N THR A 539 -1.45 -8.50 -41.25
CA THR A 539 -2.66 -9.35 -41.33
C THR A 539 -3.49 -9.26 -40.04
N GLU A 540 -2.87 -9.13 -38.88
CA GLU A 540 -3.50 -9.23 -37.55
C GLU A 540 -3.67 -7.85 -36.89
N ILE A 541 -2.60 -7.05 -36.81
CA ILE A 541 -2.64 -5.69 -36.27
C ILE A 541 -3.06 -4.73 -37.38
N LYS A 542 -4.25 -4.14 -37.26
CA LYS A 542 -4.85 -3.26 -38.29
C LYS A 542 -4.93 -1.79 -37.92
N ASP A 543 -4.69 -1.48 -36.66
CA ASP A 543 -4.58 -0.14 -36.13
C ASP A 543 -3.50 -0.12 -35.04
N VAL A 544 -2.73 0.96 -34.94
CA VAL A 544 -1.72 1.17 -33.90
C VAL A 544 -2.04 2.47 -33.16
N ILE A 545 -2.31 2.37 -31.85
CA ILE A 545 -2.48 3.50 -30.95
C ILE A 545 -1.14 3.81 -30.27
N ASP A 546 -0.54 4.93 -30.66
CA ASP A 546 0.64 5.50 -30.01
C ASP A 546 0.21 6.41 -28.87
N ILE A 547 0.42 5.93 -27.64
CA ILE A 547 0.10 6.66 -26.41
C ILE A 547 1.30 7.45 -25.83
N SER A 548 2.44 7.47 -26.53
CA SER A 548 3.60 8.29 -26.11
C SER A 548 3.32 9.79 -26.24
N HIS A 549 4.07 10.62 -25.51
CA HIS A 549 3.84 12.08 -25.48
C HIS A 549 4.42 12.79 -26.71
N THR A 550 5.66 12.45 -27.09
CA THR A 550 6.37 13.04 -28.23
C THR A 550 5.85 12.49 -29.56
N LYS A 551 6.28 13.07 -30.68
CA LYS A 551 6.17 12.40 -31.99
C LYS A 551 6.91 11.05 -31.97
N PRO A 552 6.47 10.05 -32.76
CA PRO A 552 7.16 8.75 -32.85
C PRO A 552 8.56 8.89 -33.44
N VAL A 553 9.46 7.98 -33.07
CA VAL A 553 10.85 7.90 -33.59
C VAL A 553 10.96 7.02 -34.84
N TYR A 554 9.87 6.97 -35.60
CA TYR A 554 9.69 6.18 -36.81
C TYR A 554 8.60 6.83 -37.69
N ASN A 555 8.65 6.57 -38.98
CA ASN A 555 7.68 7.05 -39.96
C ASN A 555 6.51 6.09 -40.08
N TYR A 556 5.37 6.41 -39.46
CA TYR A 556 4.15 5.60 -39.55
C TYR A 556 3.51 5.59 -40.95
N HIS A 557 3.92 6.45 -41.89
CA HIS A 557 3.53 6.31 -43.30
C HIS A 557 4.18 5.09 -43.97
N ASN A 558 5.23 4.51 -43.38
CA ASN A 558 5.88 3.29 -43.85
C ASN A 558 5.14 2.00 -43.38
N PHE A 559 3.95 2.12 -42.79
CA PHE A 559 2.99 1.01 -42.63
C PHE A 559 2.29 0.71 -43.98
N GLY A 560 3.07 0.17 -44.92
CA GLY A 560 2.76 0.12 -46.35
C GLY A 560 1.46 -0.58 -46.76
N GLU A 561 0.99 -0.25 -47.97
CA GLU A 561 -0.30 -0.71 -48.49
C GLU A 561 -0.28 -2.19 -48.91
N ASP A 562 0.86 -2.67 -49.43
CA ASP A 562 1.07 -4.04 -49.94
C ASP A 562 0.84 -5.15 -48.90
N HIS A 563 0.84 -4.81 -47.61
CA HIS A 563 0.66 -5.73 -46.50
C HIS A 563 -0.56 -5.35 -45.62
N GLY A 564 -1.57 -4.76 -46.25
CA GLY A 564 -2.89 -4.57 -45.66
C GLY A 564 -3.02 -3.37 -44.72
N ARG A 565 -2.16 -2.35 -44.90
CA ARG A 565 -2.29 -0.97 -44.40
C ARG A 565 -2.71 -0.83 -42.93
N ILE A 566 -1.73 -0.85 -42.04
CA ILE A 566 -1.93 -0.55 -40.61
C ILE A 566 -2.18 0.96 -40.44
N VAL A 567 -3.27 1.35 -39.79
CA VAL A 567 -3.60 2.78 -39.57
C VAL A 567 -3.04 3.25 -38.23
N TYR A 568 -2.32 4.38 -38.24
CA TYR A 568 -1.72 4.97 -37.05
C TYR A 568 -2.63 6.02 -36.40
N HIS A 569 -2.78 5.94 -35.08
CA HIS A 569 -3.59 6.85 -34.26
C HIS A 569 -2.76 7.38 -33.09
N LYS A 570 -2.81 8.69 -32.84
CA LYS A 570 -2.05 9.35 -31.77
C LYS A 570 -2.97 9.73 -30.62
N LEU A 571 -2.72 9.19 -29.43
CA LEU A 571 -3.43 9.54 -28.20
C LEU A 571 -2.43 9.86 -27.09
N ALA A 572 -1.81 11.04 -27.17
CA ALA A 572 -0.68 11.41 -26.31
C ALA A 572 -1.05 11.44 -24.82
N THR A 573 -0.42 10.58 -24.01
CA THR A 573 -0.52 10.59 -22.54
C THR A 573 0.76 11.13 -21.91
N GLU A 574 0.66 11.69 -20.70
CA GLU A 574 1.83 12.13 -19.93
C GLU A 574 2.80 10.98 -19.64
N SER A 575 4.10 11.26 -19.62
CA SER A 575 5.11 10.24 -19.32
C SER A 575 5.22 10.00 -17.81
N LYS A 576 5.34 8.72 -17.44
CA LYS A 576 5.52 8.21 -16.05
C LYS A 576 4.34 8.40 -15.10
N LYS A 577 3.28 9.15 -15.45
CA LYS A 577 2.01 9.19 -14.71
C LYS A 577 1.07 8.05 -15.13
N PRO A 578 0.20 7.56 -14.24
CA PRO A 578 -1.05 6.92 -14.63
C PRO A 578 -1.85 7.84 -15.58
N PRO A 579 -2.44 7.32 -16.66
CA PRO A 579 -3.41 8.03 -17.50
C PRO A 579 -4.60 8.58 -16.68
N THR A 580 -5.03 9.80 -16.99
CA THR A 580 -6.18 10.45 -16.33
C THR A 580 -7.52 9.92 -16.86
N ASP A 581 -8.63 10.18 -16.17
CA ASP A 581 -9.99 9.81 -16.62
C ASP A 581 -10.28 10.27 -18.05
N GLY A 582 -9.88 11.50 -18.41
CA GLY A 582 -10.01 12.02 -19.76
C GLY A 582 -9.16 11.24 -20.79
N ASN A 583 -7.99 10.74 -20.42
CA ASN A 583 -7.20 9.84 -21.27
C ASN A 583 -7.84 8.44 -21.39
N ILE A 584 -8.40 7.90 -20.30
CA ILE A 584 -9.07 6.60 -20.27
C ILE A 584 -10.32 6.64 -21.15
N ALA A 585 -11.20 7.62 -20.96
CA ALA A 585 -12.41 7.80 -21.77
C ALA A 585 -12.08 8.00 -23.26
N SER A 586 -11.07 8.81 -23.57
CA SER A 586 -10.60 9.00 -24.96
C SER A 586 -10.02 7.73 -25.58
N PHE A 587 -9.34 6.89 -24.79
CA PHE A 587 -8.82 5.60 -25.24
C PHE A 587 -9.95 4.60 -25.50
N ILE A 588 -10.92 4.51 -24.58
CA ILE A 588 -12.08 3.62 -24.71
C ILE A 588 -12.92 4.00 -25.95
N GLN A 589 -13.25 5.29 -26.12
CA GLN A 589 -13.95 5.77 -27.31
C GLN A 589 -13.18 5.45 -28.60
N LEU A 590 -11.88 5.73 -28.63
CA LEU A 590 -11.04 5.42 -29.80
C LEU A 590 -11.06 3.93 -30.11
N VAL A 591 -10.87 3.04 -29.13
CA VAL A 591 -10.88 1.59 -29.34
C VAL A 591 -12.25 1.11 -29.83
N ASP A 592 -13.36 1.60 -29.26
CA ASP A 592 -14.71 1.24 -29.69
C ASP A 592 -14.94 1.64 -31.16
N GLU A 593 -14.61 2.88 -31.52
CA GLU A 593 -14.66 3.37 -32.90
C GLU A 593 -13.77 2.56 -33.84
N LEU A 594 -12.57 2.17 -33.41
CA LEU A 594 -11.65 1.38 -34.21
C LEU A 594 -12.16 -0.05 -34.44
N ARG A 595 -12.74 -0.71 -33.43
CA ARG A 595 -13.34 -2.04 -33.59
C ARG A 595 -14.49 -2.01 -34.61
N GLU A 596 -15.31 -0.97 -34.60
CA GLU A 596 -16.37 -0.77 -35.61
C GLU A 596 -15.78 -0.51 -37.02
N LYS A 597 -14.77 0.36 -37.13
CA LYS A 597 -14.07 0.66 -38.39
C LYS A 597 -13.31 -0.56 -38.93
N GLN A 598 -12.79 -1.44 -38.07
CA GLN A 598 -12.16 -2.70 -38.46
C GLN A 598 -13.17 -3.66 -39.07
N MET A 599 -14.34 -3.87 -38.45
CA MET A 599 -15.42 -4.68 -39.02
C MET A 599 -15.84 -4.18 -40.41
N LYS A 600 -15.97 -2.86 -40.57
CA LYS A 600 -16.34 -2.21 -41.85
C LYS A 600 -15.26 -2.30 -42.94
N ARG A 601 -13.98 -2.37 -42.57
CA ARG A 601 -12.84 -2.61 -43.48
C ARG A 601 -12.72 -4.08 -43.88
N ARG A 602 -12.78 -4.99 -42.91
CA ARG A 602 -12.68 -6.46 -43.12
C ARG A 602 -13.70 -7.00 -44.12
N ALA A 603 -14.87 -6.37 -44.24
CA ALA A 603 -15.89 -6.70 -45.24
C ALA A 603 -15.57 -6.23 -46.68
N LYS A 604 -14.41 -5.61 -46.93
CA LYS A 604 -14.02 -4.98 -48.20
C LYS A 604 -12.55 -5.18 -48.59
N GLU A 605 -11.76 -5.85 -47.74
CA GLU A 605 -10.31 -5.95 -47.85
C GLU A 605 -9.89 -7.40 -47.60
N ASP A 606 -9.21 -8.05 -48.55
CA ASP A 606 -8.92 -9.49 -48.46
C ASP A 606 -7.76 -9.83 -47.50
N PHE A 607 -6.90 -8.86 -47.17
CA PHE A 607 -5.67 -9.08 -46.39
C PHE A 607 -5.91 -9.07 -44.87
N TRP A 608 -6.84 -9.89 -44.37
CA TRP A 608 -7.23 -9.90 -42.95
C TRP A 608 -7.07 -11.30 -42.30
N GLY A 609 -6.35 -11.34 -41.18
CA GLY A 609 -6.21 -12.53 -40.35
C GLY A 609 -7.53 -12.94 -39.66
N PRO A 610 -7.58 -14.14 -39.06
CA PRO A 610 -8.80 -14.69 -38.48
C PRO A 610 -9.33 -13.85 -37.30
N LYS A 611 -8.42 -13.34 -36.46
CA LYS A 611 -8.69 -12.49 -35.29
C LYS A 611 -7.87 -11.19 -35.41
N PRO A 612 -8.39 -10.12 -36.01
CA PRO A 612 -7.69 -8.83 -36.04
C PRO A 612 -7.71 -8.16 -34.67
N VAL A 613 -6.65 -7.40 -34.36
CA VAL A 613 -6.42 -6.74 -33.07
C VAL A 613 -5.90 -5.31 -33.26
N ILE A 614 -5.83 -4.56 -32.15
CA ILE A 614 -5.28 -3.19 -32.08
C ILE A 614 -3.92 -3.24 -31.37
N GLY A 615 -2.88 -2.75 -32.02
CA GLY A 615 -1.56 -2.56 -31.42
C GLY A 615 -1.54 -1.32 -30.53
N VAL A 616 -0.95 -1.41 -29.33
CA VAL A 616 -0.86 -0.25 -28.42
C VAL A 616 0.58 -0.13 -27.90
N HIS A 617 1.21 1.03 -28.11
CA HIS A 617 2.55 1.29 -27.55
C HIS A 617 2.68 2.63 -26.83
N CYS A 618 3.44 2.59 -25.73
CA CYS A 618 4.10 3.77 -25.18
C CYS A 618 5.55 3.80 -25.70
N HIS A 619 6.54 3.60 -24.82
CA HIS A 619 7.94 3.38 -25.23
C HIS A 619 8.32 1.89 -25.13
N TYR A 620 8.05 1.24 -23.99
CA TYR A 620 8.37 -0.19 -23.76
C TYR A 620 7.16 -1.14 -23.79
N GLY A 621 5.93 -0.64 -23.82
CA GLY A 621 4.70 -1.47 -23.88
C GLY A 621 4.24 -2.07 -22.56
N PHE A 622 4.71 -1.57 -21.41
CA PHE A 622 4.28 -1.99 -20.07
C PHE A 622 3.36 -0.92 -19.43
N ASN A 623 3.66 -0.45 -18.21
CA ASN A 623 2.92 0.56 -17.41
C ASN A 623 1.71 1.28 -18.07
N ARG A 624 1.92 2.29 -18.92
CA ARG A 624 0.82 3.08 -19.53
C ARG A 624 -0.01 2.29 -20.54
N THR A 625 0.60 1.34 -21.24
CA THR A 625 -0.06 0.45 -22.20
C THR A 625 -0.96 -0.52 -21.44
N GLY A 626 -0.42 -1.18 -20.41
CA GLY A 626 -1.19 -2.06 -19.53
C GLY A 626 -2.33 -1.34 -18.83
N TYR A 627 -2.09 -0.17 -18.24
CA TYR A 627 -3.13 0.60 -17.56
C TYR A 627 -4.35 0.89 -18.44
N LEU A 628 -4.14 1.36 -19.69
CA LEU A 628 -5.24 1.65 -20.61
C LEU A 628 -5.94 0.37 -21.12
N ILE A 629 -5.18 -0.71 -21.38
CA ILE A 629 -5.75 -2.00 -21.77
C ILE A 629 -6.58 -2.59 -20.63
N VAL A 630 -6.06 -2.62 -19.40
CA VAL A 630 -6.76 -3.08 -18.19
C VAL A 630 -8.05 -2.30 -17.98
N CYS A 631 -8.02 -0.96 -18.11
CA CYS A 631 -9.26 -0.17 -18.03
C CYS A 631 -10.28 -0.56 -19.10
N TYR A 632 -9.85 -0.83 -20.34
CA TYR A 632 -10.77 -1.31 -21.38
C TYR A 632 -11.31 -2.73 -21.08
N LEU A 633 -10.49 -3.64 -20.57
CA LEU A 633 -10.95 -4.99 -20.19
C LEU A 633 -12.02 -4.94 -19.09
N VAL A 634 -11.83 -4.08 -18.09
CA VAL A 634 -12.83 -3.88 -17.02
C VAL A 634 -14.07 -3.15 -17.55
N GLU A 635 -13.91 -1.96 -18.14
CA GLU A 635 -15.04 -1.08 -18.53
C GLU A 635 -15.80 -1.51 -19.79
N ARG A 636 -15.25 -2.42 -20.62
CA ARG A 636 -15.88 -2.90 -21.87
C ARG A 636 -15.94 -4.40 -22.06
N CYS A 637 -15.12 -5.19 -21.36
CA CYS A 637 -15.07 -6.65 -21.52
C CYS A 637 -15.55 -7.41 -20.28
N ASN A 638 -16.03 -6.71 -19.23
CA ASN A 638 -16.55 -7.30 -17.99
C ASN A 638 -15.53 -8.20 -17.26
N TYR A 639 -14.23 -7.90 -17.38
CA TYR A 639 -13.20 -8.49 -16.53
C TYR A 639 -13.28 -7.89 -15.12
N LYS A 640 -12.92 -8.67 -14.09
CA LYS A 640 -12.55 -8.08 -12.78
C LYS A 640 -11.18 -7.44 -12.89
N LEU A 641 -10.87 -6.52 -11.97
CA LEU A 641 -9.56 -5.84 -12.00
C LEU A 641 -8.38 -6.82 -11.83
N SER A 642 -8.49 -7.81 -10.95
CA SER A 642 -7.50 -8.90 -10.81
C SER A 642 -7.27 -9.57 -12.15
N ASP A 643 -8.35 -10.14 -12.69
CA ASP A 643 -8.37 -10.99 -13.88
C ASP A 643 -7.80 -10.22 -15.10
N ALA A 644 -8.02 -8.90 -15.19
CA ALA A 644 -7.46 -8.03 -16.23
C ALA A 644 -5.97 -7.67 -16.03
N ILE A 645 -5.52 -7.46 -14.79
CA ILE A 645 -4.10 -7.24 -14.47
C ILE A 645 -3.30 -8.52 -14.73
N ASP A 646 -3.84 -9.66 -14.35
CA ASP A 646 -3.20 -10.97 -14.46
C ASP A 646 -3.09 -11.38 -15.94
N GLU A 647 -4.15 -11.29 -16.75
CA GLU A 647 -4.04 -11.55 -18.20
C GLU A 647 -3.05 -10.59 -18.89
N PHE A 648 -2.98 -9.31 -18.48
CA PHE A 648 -1.94 -8.42 -18.98
C PHE A 648 -0.53 -8.86 -18.57
N ALA A 649 -0.35 -9.41 -17.36
CA ALA A 649 0.94 -9.88 -16.88
C ALA A 649 1.39 -11.20 -17.53
N GLU A 650 0.46 -12.08 -17.89
CA GLU A 650 0.70 -13.33 -18.63
C GLU A 650 1.04 -13.05 -20.11
N GLU A 651 0.15 -12.38 -20.83
CA GLU A 651 0.28 -12.14 -22.28
C GLU A 651 1.40 -11.12 -22.61
N ARG A 652 1.73 -10.23 -21.65
CA ARG A 652 2.88 -9.32 -21.68
C ARG A 652 3.76 -9.54 -20.43
N PRO A 653 4.65 -10.56 -20.45
CA PRO A 653 5.43 -11.01 -19.29
C PRO A 653 6.05 -9.89 -18.46
N THR A 654 5.94 -10.00 -17.14
CA THR A 654 6.26 -9.00 -16.09
C THR A 654 5.28 -7.82 -15.95
N GLY A 655 4.26 -7.69 -16.81
CA GLY A 655 3.08 -6.84 -16.58
C GLY A 655 3.36 -5.35 -16.32
N ILE A 656 2.69 -4.77 -15.31
CA ILE A 656 2.82 -3.37 -14.91
C ILE A 656 3.91 -3.24 -13.84
N HIS A 657 5.07 -2.70 -14.20
CA HIS A 657 6.25 -2.58 -13.32
C HIS A 657 6.13 -1.51 -12.22
N HIS A 658 5.39 -0.44 -12.46
CA HIS A 658 5.27 0.68 -11.52
C HIS A 658 4.10 0.47 -10.56
N ILE A 659 4.38 0.23 -9.27
CA ILE A 659 3.33 0.01 -8.26
C ILE A 659 2.31 1.17 -8.20
N ASP A 660 2.75 2.42 -8.42
CA ASP A 660 1.88 3.60 -8.45
C ASP A 660 0.74 3.50 -9.49
N PHE A 661 0.92 2.70 -10.55
CA PHE A 661 -0.11 2.43 -11.56
C PHE A 661 -1.10 1.36 -11.08
N ILE A 662 -0.62 0.35 -10.36
CA ILE A 662 -1.47 -0.71 -9.78
C ILE A 662 -2.29 -0.14 -8.62
N ASP A 663 -1.67 0.64 -7.73
CA ASP A 663 -2.34 1.37 -6.65
C ASP A 663 -3.43 2.30 -7.22
N SER A 664 -3.14 3.04 -8.31
CA SER A 664 -4.10 3.89 -9.02
C SER A 664 -5.25 3.12 -9.70
N LEU A 665 -4.99 1.94 -10.27
CA LEU A 665 -6.05 1.07 -10.80
C LEU A 665 -6.98 0.58 -9.68
N ASN A 666 -6.41 0.15 -8.54
CA ASN A 666 -7.18 -0.31 -7.40
C ASN A 666 -8.06 0.82 -6.81
N VAL A 667 -7.52 2.04 -6.71
CA VAL A 667 -8.31 3.24 -6.37
C VAL A 667 -9.47 3.45 -7.34
N ARG A 668 -9.23 3.39 -8.67
CA ARG A 668 -10.27 3.59 -9.69
C ARG A 668 -11.46 2.63 -9.55
N TYR A 669 -11.20 1.35 -9.29
CA TYR A 669 -12.26 0.31 -9.29
C TYR A 669 -12.73 -0.12 -7.90
N SER A 670 -12.16 0.43 -6.82
CA SER A 670 -12.55 0.12 -5.43
C SER A 670 -14.05 0.34 -5.12
N SER A 671 -14.67 1.34 -5.76
CA SER A 671 -16.10 1.65 -5.63
C SER A 671 -17.01 0.81 -6.53
N VAL A 672 -16.47 0.21 -7.61
CA VAL A 672 -17.25 -0.49 -8.64
C VAL A 672 -17.77 -1.86 -8.16
N GLY A 673 -17.32 -2.31 -6.99
CA GLY A 673 -17.92 -3.43 -6.26
C GLY A 673 -19.32 -3.18 -5.68
N VAL A 674 -19.84 -1.95 -5.78
CA VAL A 674 -21.22 -1.59 -5.38
C VAL A 674 -21.96 -0.98 -6.58
N SER A 675 -22.27 -1.83 -7.56
CA SER A 675 -23.15 -1.51 -8.68
C SER A 675 -23.92 -2.77 -9.09
N SER A 676 -25.22 -2.62 -9.32
CA SER A 676 -26.19 -3.71 -9.44
C SER A 676 -26.07 -4.53 -10.73
N PHE A 677 -26.26 -5.85 -10.60
CA PHE A 677 -26.91 -6.71 -11.58
C PHE A 677 -28.25 -7.18 -11.00
#